data_AF-A0A1C5RX01-F1
#
_entry.id   AF-A0A1C5RX01-F1
#
_cell.length_a   1.000
_cell.length_b   1.000
_cell.length_c   1.000
_cell.angle_alpha   90.00
_cell.angle_beta   90.00
_cell.angle_gamma   90.00
#
_symmetry.space_group_name_H-M   'P 1'
#
loop_
_entity.id
_entity.type
_entity.pdbx_description
1 polymer ?
#
loop_
_entity_poly.entity_id
_entity_poly.type
_entity_poly.pdbx_seq_one_letter_code
_entity_poly.pdbx_strand_id
1 'polypeptide(L)'
;MDTKKFEYFCSRVAAGIGILILGFLSLYSLFYTEEFTANRTEELELVKDPVVLSLLSMAVVIFLLFYAAKIILKDEAHRKRNTRILLVFSCAYVGIFGFIWAFLCHYHMMWDGEMISFFGNQFANGINDISAHDIDYITSYTQQLGIISVLETLYRIAGWENYRMFQALNAVAASCLVLTGYKLTREISGREETGVYFLLLILGCWPLIIYVPFIYGEVLSILFSMLSIYTMLLYLRKQRKRDILYMALAIAAACLIRSNCYIVLAAMACVLVVKAIGDKKIRHVLALFCCIAVYFVGHMGLIKVYENRLGVDLRHPMPSILWVAMATQEGEDGKEAGWYNGLAWDLFVDEAGRDQEVATEMAKEVIAESMERFKGDPAYMLDFYKRKIVSQWSEPTYACQVETNHRWSERSAFMDRLYKGDLWKPFVRVMDIYQSLIYWGALLFLLLMIRKKIPVEKLGLIIVAIGGFIFYIFWEAKSRYVFPYFMMMLPCACCGWDLFIQKLSQWWKKGRTQERVKGLTSHLEGFGGKAILLLAGVPSAFLFLYSLVFTTVYESNDLEVPLQKMDPAPLILLFVAAGLAVLYFAGKQLLKKEENRKRNLNLLLLAVLIHCAVFCTAWNLLAKSALRADPLYIHAIAGGFATGDVGESAMDYLYTYPHQAGQALLLELVYRIFGYENFLAFRTLNTLGVLLLVFCGYRITGLLYENDRAKVNYLLLAADCIPVLIYTNVIYGEVLAIAAVSLALWMFLTWLQEKKLWQFVCMTLALVCAVYMKNNALIAVVAIGIVMLVKAIGERKRRLALWLVPLAAVILLAQPAMTKLYEARSGWPLSEGMPKSLWVAMGLQGDGMSSGWWNEFPDQVYKDEAGYDAEKADELAKTAISVSLEGFRENPKAAAVFFVRKFVSQWNDPSYGCQVTSGSQETPALAFFMNGFQSLIFLGAAGFAILWFRRQKSIEQSLPMLILLGGFLFHLAWEVKGRYGLFYFVLLLPAAAEGLAAICDKAEKRVKKEE
;
A
#
# COMPACT_ATOMS: atom_id res chain seq x y z
N MET A 1 -41.61 29.20 15.11
CA MET A 1 -40.35 28.43 14.98
C MET A 1 -39.20 29.40 14.74
N ASP A 2 -38.11 29.34 15.51
CA ASP A 2 -36.93 30.19 15.29
C ASP A 2 -36.28 29.80 13.95
N THR A 3 -36.35 30.69 12.95
CA THR A 3 -35.96 30.38 11.56
C THR A 3 -34.49 30.01 11.42
N LYS A 4 -33.63 30.49 12.33
CA LYS A 4 -32.21 30.08 12.39
C LYS A 4 -32.02 28.68 12.98
N LYS A 5 -32.91 28.25 13.90
CA LYS A 5 -32.92 26.86 14.40
C LYS A 5 -33.37 25.89 13.30
N PHE A 6 -34.29 26.30 12.43
CA PHE A 6 -34.72 25.50 11.29
C PHE A 6 -33.59 25.24 10.29
N GLU A 7 -32.91 26.28 9.82
CA GLU A 7 -31.76 26.13 8.91
C GLU A 7 -30.67 25.23 9.52
N TYR A 8 -30.38 25.41 10.81
CA TYR A 8 -29.41 24.59 11.51
C TYR A 8 -29.84 23.13 11.69
N PHE A 9 -31.14 22.89 11.93
CA PHE A 9 -31.70 21.54 11.96
C PHE A 9 -31.53 20.85 10.60
N CYS A 10 -31.92 21.52 9.51
CA CYS A 10 -31.75 20.99 8.15
C CYS A 10 -30.29 20.68 7.82
N SER A 11 -29.35 21.58 8.15
CA SER A 11 -27.92 21.33 7.96
C SER A 11 -27.42 20.10 8.73
N ARG A 12 -27.92 19.87 9.95
CA ARG A 12 -27.56 18.70 10.76
C ARG A 12 -28.16 17.41 10.22
N VAL A 13 -29.39 17.44 9.74
CA VAL A 13 -30.03 16.29 9.09
C VAL A 13 -29.25 15.89 7.84
N ALA A 14 -28.95 16.85 6.96
CA ALA A 14 -28.15 16.61 5.77
C ALA A 14 -26.75 16.08 6.11
N ALA A 15 -26.07 16.66 7.11
CA ALA A 15 -24.78 16.16 7.55
C ALA A 15 -24.86 14.76 8.18
N GLY A 16 -25.93 14.44 8.92
CA GLY A 16 -26.15 13.13 9.52
C GLY A 16 -26.34 12.03 8.47
N ILE A 17 -27.21 12.27 7.48
CA ILE A 17 -27.42 11.35 6.35
C ILE A 17 -26.11 11.20 5.56
N GLY A 18 -25.42 12.31 5.28
CA GLY A 18 -24.13 12.29 4.60
C GLY A 18 -23.05 11.51 5.36
N ILE A 19 -23.01 11.59 6.70
CA ILE A 19 -22.07 10.81 7.53
C ILE A 19 -22.39 9.30 7.45
N LEU A 20 -23.68 8.92 7.42
CA LEU A 20 -24.06 7.51 7.28
C LEU A 20 -23.62 6.96 5.92
N ILE A 21 -23.97 7.65 4.83
CA ILE A 21 -23.63 7.22 3.46
C ILE A 21 -22.12 7.21 3.25
N LEU A 22 -21.44 8.35 3.51
CA LEU A 22 -19.99 8.43 3.33
C LEU A 22 -19.23 7.58 4.34
N GLY A 23 -19.79 7.31 5.52
CA GLY A 23 -19.24 6.37 6.48
C GLY A 23 -19.25 4.95 5.94
N PHE A 24 -20.37 4.52 5.37
CA PHE A 24 -20.48 3.24 4.68
C PHE A 24 -19.48 3.16 3.50
N LEU A 25 -19.51 4.12 2.58
CA LEU A 25 -18.63 4.12 1.41
C LEU A 25 -17.14 4.16 1.77
N SER A 26 -16.75 5.00 2.74
CA SER A 26 -15.35 5.11 3.18
C SER A 26 -14.86 3.86 3.90
N LEU A 27 -15.72 3.17 4.64
CA LEU A 27 -15.36 1.91 5.30
C LEU A 27 -15.29 0.79 4.27
N TYR A 28 -16.28 0.69 3.38
CA TYR A 28 -16.35 -0.35 2.37
C TYR A 28 -15.13 -0.29 1.43
N SER A 29 -14.76 0.90 0.95
CA SER A 29 -13.60 1.10 0.07
C SER A 29 -12.24 0.80 0.71
N LEU A 30 -12.18 0.51 2.02
CA LEU A 30 -10.93 0.03 2.64
C LEU A 30 -10.77 -1.49 2.55
N PHE A 31 -11.88 -2.21 2.42
CA PHE A 31 -11.92 -3.67 2.48
C PHE A 31 -12.23 -4.30 1.13
N TYR A 32 -12.95 -3.60 0.25
CA TYR A 32 -13.47 -4.15 -0.98
C TYR A 32 -13.53 -3.11 -2.10
N THR A 33 -13.25 -3.59 -3.31
CA THR A 33 -13.35 -2.86 -4.58
C THR A 33 -14.15 -3.72 -5.56
N GLU A 34 -15.04 -3.10 -6.33
CA GLU A 34 -15.67 -3.75 -7.49
C GLU A 34 -14.83 -3.47 -8.72
N GLU A 35 -14.47 -4.50 -9.48
CA GLU A 35 -13.65 -4.36 -10.68
C GLU A 35 -14.31 -5.08 -11.85
N PHE A 36 -14.15 -4.57 -13.08
CA PHE A 36 -14.59 -5.34 -14.25
C PHE A 36 -13.75 -6.62 -14.39
N THR A 37 -14.36 -7.72 -14.81
CA THR A 37 -13.65 -9.00 -15.09
C THR A 37 -12.73 -8.85 -16.29
N ALA A 38 -13.20 -8.15 -17.32
CA ALA A 38 -12.40 -7.68 -18.43
C ALA A 38 -12.86 -6.28 -18.85
N ASN A 39 -11.93 -5.42 -19.27
CA ASN A 39 -12.24 -4.05 -19.69
C ASN A 39 -12.96 -3.96 -21.06
N ARG A 40 -13.72 -4.98 -21.45
CA ARG A 40 -14.56 -5.07 -22.67
C ARG A 40 -15.93 -5.68 -22.39
N THR A 41 -16.15 -6.18 -21.17
CA THR A 41 -17.42 -6.73 -20.69
C THR A 41 -17.94 -5.83 -19.59
N GLU A 42 -19.26 -5.78 -19.40
CA GLU A 42 -19.90 -5.05 -18.30
C GLU A 42 -20.12 -5.94 -17.07
N GLU A 43 -19.31 -6.99 -16.93
CA GLU A 43 -19.35 -7.94 -15.83
C GLU A 43 -18.36 -7.51 -14.73
N LEU A 44 -18.84 -7.52 -13.49
CA LEU A 44 -18.09 -7.08 -12.30
C LEU A 44 -17.73 -8.25 -11.40
N GLU A 45 -16.60 -8.11 -10.70
CA GLU A 45 -16.16 -8.99 -9.64
C GLU A 45 -15.79 -8.19 -8.38
N LEU A 46 -16.17 -8.75 -7.23
CA LEU A 46 -15.84 -8.19 -5.92
C LEU A 46 -14.44 -8.64 -5.48
N VAL A 47 -13.51 -7.69 -5.38
CA VAL A 47 -12.12 -7.91 -4.98
C VAL A 47 -11.89 -7.43 -3.55
N LYS A 48 -11.14 -8.20 -2.76
CA LYS A 48 -10.80 -7.83 -1.37
C LYS A 48 -9.49 -7.05 -1.31
N ASP A 49 -9.54 -5.88 -0.66
CA ASP A 49 -8.40 -4.99 -0.58
C ASP A 49 -7.43 -5.29 0.58
N PRO A 50 -6.11 -5.18 0.35
CA PRO A 50 -5.13 -5.22 1.42
C PRO A 50 -5.17 -3.92 2.24
N VAL A 51 -6.03 -3.90 3.26
CA VAL A 51 -6.33 -2.75 4.13
C VAL A 51 -5.08 -1.97 4.57
N VAL A 52 -4.03 -2.68 5.01
CA VAL A 52 -2.78 -2.06 5.48
C VAL A 52 -2.09 -1.30 4.34
N LEU A 53 -2.05 -1.88 3.14
CA LEU A 53 -1.47 -1.25 1.97
C LEU A 53 -2.33 -0.04 1.51
N SER A 54 -3.66 -0.15 1.53
CA SER A 54 -4.56 0.98 1.24
C SER A 54 -4.30 2.16 2.19
N LEU A 55 -4.24 1.90 3.49
CA LEU A 55 -3.98 2.92 4.51
C LEU A 55 -2.58 3.55 4.38
N LEU A 56 -1.54 2.73 4.10
CA LEU A 56 -0.19 3.23 3.88
C LEU A 56 -0.12 4.11 2.63
N SER A 57 -0.72 3.67 1.51
CA SER A 57 -0.77 4.42 0.27
C SER A 57 -1.51 5.75 0.44
N MET A 58 -2.68 5.75 1.09
CA MET A 58 -3.40 6.97 1.42
C MET A 58 -2.55 7.91 2.29
N ALA A 59 -1.87 7.39 3.31
CA ALA A 59 -0.99 8.19 4.17
C ALA A 59 0.18 8.82 3.39
N VAL A 60 0.77 8.09 2.46
CA VAL A 60 1.81 8.60 1.56
C VAL A 60 1.26 9.72 0.67
N VAL A 61 0.10 9.52 0.02
CA VAL A 61 -0.51 10.54 -0.83
C VAL A 61 -0.86 11.79 -0.03
N ILE A 62 -1.46 11.67 1.16
CA ILE A 62 -1.76 12.79 2.04
C ILE A 62 -0.47 13.54 2.45
N PHE A 63 0.59 12.80 2.76
CA PHE A 63 1.89 13.39 3.08
C PHE A 63 2.47 14.18 1.89
N LEU A 64 2.43 13.61 0.68
CA LEU A 64 2.90 14.26 -0.54
C LEU A 64 2.07 15.51 -0.87
N LEU A 65 0.74 15.43 -0.78
CA LEU A 65 -0.17 16.57 -0.96
C LEU A 65 0.14 17.69 0.04
N PHE A 66 0.33 17.36 1.31
CA PHE A 66 0.68 18.32 2.34
C PHE A 66 2.05 18.96 2.07
N TYR A 67 3.05 18.15 1.71
CA TYR A 67 4.40 18.63 1.44
C TYR A 67 4.45 19.54 0.21
N ALA A 68 3.81 19.14 -0.89
CA ALA A 68 3.69 19.93 -2.10
C ALA A 68 2.97 21.26 -1.84
N ALA A 69 1.82 21.23 -1.17
CA ALA A 69 1.09 22.44 -0.81
C ALA A 69 1.93 23.36 0.08
N LYS A 70 2.68 22.80 1.04
CA LYS A 70 3.58 23.58 1.90
C LYS A 70 4.69 24.26 1.10
N ILE A 71 5.26 23.61 0.08
CA ILE A 71 6.26 24.22 -0.81
C ILE A 71 5.64 25.37 -1.60
N ILE A 72 4.50 25.13 -2.23
CA ILE A 72 3.79 26.11 -3.07
C ILE A 72 3.42 27.36 -2.26
N LEU A 73 2.96 27.16 -1.03
CA LEU A 73 2.46 28.20 -0.13
C LEU A 73 3.51 28.80 0.82
N LYS A 74 4.77 28.33 0.75
CA LYS A 74 5.85 28.65 1.70
C LYS A 74 6.14 30.13 1.81
N ASP A 75 6.20 30.82 0.67
CA ASP A 75 6.56 32.22 0.56
C ASP A 75 5.30 33.07 0.33
N GLU A 76 4.98 33.94 1.28
CA GLU A 76 3.79 34.80 1.22
C GLU A 76 3.82 35.76 0.03
N ALA A 77 4.99 36.27 -0.36
CA ALA A 77 5.13 37.18 -1.49
C ALA A 77 4.83 36.46 -2.82
N HIS A 78 5.21 35.19 -2.93
CA HIS A 78 5.06 34.41 -4.15
C HIS A 78 3.84 33.49 -4.18
N ARG A 79 3.09 33.36 -3.07
CA ARG A 79 1.95 32.44 -2.92
C ARG A 79 0.95 32.56 -4.07
N LYS A 80 0.43 33.76 -4.33
CA LYS A 80 -0.57 33.99 -5.38
C LYS A 80 -0.04 33.65 -6.77
N ARG A 81 1.24 33.92 -7.04
CA ARG A 81 1.90 33.58 -8.31
C ARG A 81 1.98 32.07 -8.46
N ASN A 82 2.49 31.37 -7.45
CA ASN A 82 2.67 29.92 -7.46
C ASN A 82 1.32 29.19 -7.60
N THR A 83 0.28 29.63 -6.89
CA THR A 83 -1.07 29.06 -7.02
C THR A 83 -1.67 29.31 -8.40
N ARG A 84 -1.41 30.48 -9.02
CA ARG A 84 -1.84 30.74 -10.41
C ARG A 84 -1.10 29.86 -11.41
N ILE A 85 0.21 29.67 -11.24
CA ILE A 85 1.00 28.77 -12.08
C ILE A 85 0.45 27.35 -11.98
N LEU A 86 0.20 26.87 -10.74
CA LEU A 86 -0.39 25.55 -10.54
C LEU A 86 -1.79 25.45 -11.17
N LEU A 87 -2.64 26.47 -11.03
CA LEU A 87 -3.97 26.48 -11.66
C LEU A 87 -3.88 26.38 -13.18
N VAL A 88 -3.02 27.19 -13.82
CA VAL A 88 -2.81 27.15 -15.27
C VAL A 88 -2.25 25.78 -15.68
N PHE A 89 -1.29 25.25 -14.92
CA PHE A 89 -0.75 23.92 -15.15
C PHE A 89 -1.82 22.84 -15.06
N SER A 90 -2.65 22.80 -13.99
CA SER A 90 -3.70 21.78 -13.83
C SER A 90 -4.78 21.89 -14.91
N CYS A 91 -5.14 23.12 -15.33
CA CYS A 91 -6.07 23.31 -16.45
C CYS A 91 -5.45 22.81 -17.76
N ALA A 92 -4.20 23.19 -18.05
CA ALA A 92 -3.49 22.76 -19.24
C ALA A 92 -3.25 21.24 -19.26
N TYR A 93 -2.93 20.64 -18.11
CA TYR A 93 -2.78 19.20 -17.96
C TYR A 93 -4.08 18.50 -18.33
N VAL A 94 -5.19 18.78 -17.65
CA VAL A 94 -6.46 18.09 -17.93
C VAL A 94 -6.96 18.36 -19.35
N GLY A 95 -6.85 19.60 -19.85
CA GLY A 95 -7.31 19.96 -21.18
C GLY A 95 -6.44 19.42 -22.32
N ILE A 96 -5.16 19.78 -22.34
CA ILE A 96 -4.25 19.40 -23.43
C ILE A 96 -4.00 17.88 -23.39
N PHE A 97 -3.72 17.32 -22.21
CA PHE A 97 -3.49 15.89 -22.10
C PHE A 97 -4.77 15.10 -22.36
N GLY A 98 -5.93 15.56 -21.90
CA GLY A 98 -7.22 14.93 -22.23
C GLY A 98 -7.53 14.98 -23.73
N PHE A 99 -7.21 16.07 -24.41
CA PHE A 99 -7.36 16.15 -25.87
C PHE A 99 -6.38 15.21 -26.59
N ILE A 100 -5.10 15.18 -26.19
CA ILE A 100 -4.13 14.21 -26.71
C ILE A 100 -4.62 12.78 -26.46
N TRP A 101 -5.15 12.51 -25.26
CA TRP A 101 -5.70 11.21 -24.90
C TRP A 101 -6.83 10.79 -25.83
N ALA A 102 -7.69 11.73 -26.24
CA ALA A 102 -8.77 11.44 -27.18
C ALA A 102 -8.26 10.92 -28.54
N PHE A 103 -7.10 11.39 -29.02
CA PHE A 103 -6.45 10.83 -30.21
C PHE A 103 -5.86 9.45 -29.94
N LEU A 104 -5.13 9.29 -28.83
CA LEU A 104 -4.44 8.03 -28.49
C LEU A 104 -5.42 6.89 -28.19
N CYS A 105 -6.63 7.21 -27.75
CA CYS A 105 -7.65 6.23 -27.38
C CYS A 105 -8.29 5.54 -28.59
N HIS A 106 -8.24 6.13 -29.79
CA HIS A 106 -8.92 5.59 -30.99
C HIS A 106 -10.40 5.23 -30.72
N TYR A 107 -11.06 6.01 -29.86
CA TYR A 107 -12.45 5.78 -29.47
C TYR A 107 -13.39 5.86 -30.68
N HIS A 108 -14.26 4.87 -30.77
CA HIS A 108 -15.39 4.82 -31.68
C HIS A 108 -16.70 4.81 -30.88
N MET A 109 -17.67 5.62 -31.31
CA MET A 109 -18.99 5.70 -30.69
C MET A 109 -19.79 4.39 -30.82
N MET A 110 -20.57 4.04 -29.82
CA MET A 110 -21.49 2.90 -29.86
C MET A 110 -22.79 3.26 -29.14
N TRP A 111 -23.87 2.57 -29.50
CA TRP A 111 -25.18 2.65 -28.85
C TRP A 111 -25.69 4.10 -28.79
N ASP A 112 -25.99 4.63 -27.60
CA ASP A 112 -26.49 5.99 -27.43
C ASP A 112 -25.57 7.06 -28.01
N GLY A 113 -24.25 6.91 -27.87
CA GLY A 113 -23.28 7.90 -28.36
C GLY A 113 -23.28 7.99 -29.90
N GLU A 114 -23.53 6.86 -30.55
CA GLU A 114 -23.69 6.77 -32.00
C GLU A 114 -25.00 7.43 -32.44
N MET A 115 -26.12 7.11 -31.79
CA MET A 115 -27.44 7.66 -32.13
C MET A 115 -27.52 9.19 -31.98
N ILE A 116 -27.00 9.76 -30.89
CA ILE A 116 -27.01 11.23 -30.71
C ILE A 116 -26.11 11.95 -31.72
N SER A 117 -25.01 11.32 -32.12
CA SER A 117 -24.09 11.84 -33.13
C SER A 117 -24.73 11.78 -34.51
N PHE A 118 -25.33 10.65 -34.86
CA PHE A 118 -26.12 10.46 -36.07
C PHE A 118 -27.18 11.56 -36.20
N PHE A 119 -28.07 11.71 -35.21
CA PHE A 119 -29.10 12.75 -35.26
C PHE A 119 -28.54 14.17 -35.32
N GLY A 120 -27.46 14.46 -34.59
CA GLY A 120 -26.77 15.74 -34.70
C GLY A 120 -26.31 16.03 -36.13
N ASN A 121 -25.81 15.02 -36.84
CA ASN A 121 -25.34 15.14 -38.22
C ASN A 121 -26.50 15.32 -39.21
N GLN A 122 -27.55 14.52 -39.06
CA GLN A 122 -28.78 14.63 -39.87
C GLN A 122 -29.40 16.03 -39.77
N PHE A 123 -29.45 16.59 -38.56
CA PHE A 123 -29.95 17.96 -38.39
C PHE A 123 -28.97 19.01 -38.89
N ALA A 124 -27.66 18.78 -38.86
CA ALA A 124 -26.69 19.76 -39.34
C ALA A 124 -26.68 19.87 -40.87
N ASN A 125 -26.72 18.73 -41.56
CA ASN A 125 -26.38 18.60 -42.99
C ASN A 125 -27.55 18.19 -43.89
N GLY A 126 -28.71 17.86 -43.32
CA GLY A 126 -29.90 17.44 -44.06
C GLY A 126 -30.37 16.05 -43.64
N ILE A 127 -31.68 15.88 -43.51
CA ILE A 127 -32.30 14.64 -43.07
C ILE A 127 -32.45 13.70 -44.27
N ASN A 128 -31.69 12.60 -44.30
CA ASN A 128 -31.74 11.56 -45.33
C ASN A 128 -31.61 10.16 -44.71
N ASP A 129 -32.24 9.11 -45.25
CA ASP A 129 -32.03 7.71 -44.80
C ASP A 129 -32.31 7.44 -43.30
N ILE A 130 -33.40 8.00 -42.74
CA ILE A 130 -33.86 7.66 -41.37
C ILE A 130 -34.70 6.38 -41.41
N SER A 131 -34.31 5.36 -40.64
CA SER A 131 -35.06 4.12 -40.49
C SER A 131 -36.22 4.24 -39.47
N ALA A 132 -37.13 3.25 -39.46
CA ALA A 132 -38.19 3.20 -38.45
C ALA A 132 -37.62 3.11 -37.02
N HIS A 133 -36.59 2.29 -36.83
CA HIS A 133 -35.89 2.14 -35.55
C HIS A 133 -35.28 3.47 -35.07
N ASP A 134 -34.72 4.28 -35.98
CA ASP A 134 -34.17 5.60 -35.61
C ASP A 134 -35.27 6.54 -35.11
N ILE A 135 -36.43 6.53 -35.76
CA ILE A 135 -37.60 7.29 -35.31
C ILE A 135 -38.06 6.81 -33.93
N ASP A 136 -38.12 5.49 -33.70
CA ASP A 136 -38.48 4.92 -32.40
C ASP A 136 -37.48 5.32 -31.31
N TYR A 137 -36.20 5.37 -31.62
CA TYR A 137 -35.17 5.84 -30.69
C TYR A 137 -35.36 7.32 -30.30
N ILE A 138 -35.37 8.26 -31.25
CA ILE A 138 -35.41 9.69 -30.93
C ILE A 138 -36.71 10.12 -30.24
N THR A 139 -37.80 9.43 -30.55
CA THR A 139 -39.11 9.68 -29.92
C THR A 139 -39.19 9.07 -28.52
N SER A 140 -38.51 7.95 -28.27
CA SER A 140 -38.40 7.35 -26.93
C SER A 140 -37.49 8.15 -26.00
N TYR A 141 -36.39 8.72 -26.53
CA TYR A 141 -35.32 9.37 -25.76
C TYR A 141 -35.24 10.89 -25.95
N THR A 142 -36.37 11.60 -25.90
CA THR A 142 -36.44 13.05 -26.16
C THR A 142 -35.62 13.91 -25.19
N GLN A 143 -35.26 13.38 -24.02
CA GLN A 143 -34.33 14.00 -23.09
C GLN A 143 -32.93 14.22 -23.68
N GLN A 144 -32.55 13.50 -24.74
CA GLN A 144 -31.25 13.62 -25.40
C GLN A 144 -31.20 14.79 -26.42
N LEU A 145 -32.32 15.44 -26.72
CA LEU A 145 -32.38 16.54 -27.70
C LEU A 145 -31.42 17.70 -27.36
N GLY A 146 -31.14 17.95 -26.08
CA GLY A 146 -30.20 18.99 -25.68
C GLY A 146 -28.77 18.68 -26.11
N ILE A 147 -28.28 17.45 -25.94
CA ILE A 147 -26.94 17.08 -26.43
C ILE A 147 -26.89 16.98 -27.96
N ILE A 148 -27.96 16.49 -28.59
CA ILE A 148 -28.12 16.48 -30.06
C ILE A 148 -27.98 17.90 -30.61
N SER A 149 -28.59 18.91 -29.97
CA SER A 149 -28.48 20.31 -30.41
C SER A 149 -27.06 20.89 -30.34
N VAL A 150 -26.26 20.43 -29.36
CA VAL A 150 -24.83 20.79 -29.28
C VAL A 150 -24.08 20.17 -30.44
N LEU A 151 -24.27 18.87 -30.69
CA LEU A 151 -23.62 18.14 -31.78
C LEU A 151 -24.01 18.73 -33.15
N GLU A 152 -25.29 19.03 -33.37
CA GLU A 152 -25.76 19.72 -34.56
C GLU A 152 -25.00 21.03 -34.78
N THR A 153 -24.90 21.86 -33.74
CA THR A 153 -24.20 23.15 -33.83
C THR A 153 -22.73 22.96 -34.22
N LEU A 154 -22.06 21.94 -33.64
CA LEU A 154 -20.66 21.66 -33.95
C LEU A 154 -20.47 21.13 -35.37
N TYR A 155 -21.35 20.26 -35.86
CA TYR A 155 -21.26 19.70 -37.22
C TYR A 155 -21.58 20.73 -38.29
N ARG A 156 -22.47 21.70 -38.02
CA ARG A 156 -22.66 22.87 -38.90
C ARG A 156 -21.39 23.70 -39.06
N ILE A 157 -20.53 23.74 -38.05
CA ILE A 157 -19.29 24.53 -38.06
C ILE A 157 -18.12 23.73 -38.64
N ALA A 158 -17.97 22.48 -38.23
CA ALA A 158 -16.77 21.66 -38.46
C ALA A 158 -16.90 20.67 -39.63
N GLY A 159 -18.08 20.56 -40.23
CA GLY A 159 -18.39 19.63 -41.31
C GLY A 159 -18.91 18.27 -40.83
N TRP A 160 -19.25 17.44 -41.82
CA TRP A 160 -19.91 16.14 -41.66
C TRP A 160 -19.17 15.22 -40.68
N GLU A 161 -19.89 14.72 -39.67
CA GLU A 161 -19.45 13.79 -38.61
C GLU A 161 -18.11 14.10 -37.92
N ASN A 162 -17.75 15.38 -37.82
CA ASN A 162 -16.49 15.77 -37.19
C ASN A 162 -16.59 15.79 -35.65
N TYR A 163 -16.84 14.62 -35.04
CA TYR A 163 -17.02 14.45 -33.59
C TYR A 163 -15.75 14.80 -32.78
N ARG A 164 -14.59 14.95 -33.43
CA ARG A 164 -13.38 15.50 -32.82
C ARG A 164 -13.58 16.91 -32.29
N MET A 165 -14.47 17.70 -32.90
CA MET A 165 -14.83 19.00 -32.37
C MET A 165 -15.54 18.89 -31.01
N PHE A 166 -16.36 17.85 -30.81
CA PHE A 166 -16.98 17.57 -29.52
C PHE A 166 -15.94 17.12 -28.48
N GLN A 167 -14.95 16.31 -28.87
CA GLN A 167 -13.82 15.95 -27.99
C GLN A 167 -12.99 17.17 -27.59
N ALA A 168 -12.77 18.11 -28.51
CA ALA A 168 -12.13 19.40 -28.19
C ALA A 168 -12.98 20.23 -27.22
N LEU A 169 -14.30 20.26 -27.42
CA LEU A 169 -15.23 20.91 -26.49
C LEU A 169 -15.18 20.26 -25.10
N ASN A 170 -15.14 18.92 -25.00
CA ASN A 170 -14.97 18.21 -23.73
C ASN A 170 -13.62 18.54 -23.07
N ALA A 171 -12.53 18.64 -23.82
CA ALA A 171 -11.22 19.04 -23.28
C ALA A 171 -11.24 20.46 -22.70
N VAL A 172 -11.89 21.40 -23.40
CA VAL A 172 -12.11 22.78 -22.89
C VAL A 172 -13.01 22.74 -21.66
N ALA A 173 -14.09 21.96 -21.69
CA ALA A 173 -15.01 21.82 -20.58
C ALA A 173 -14.33 21.25 -19.32
N ALA A 174 -13.46 20.24 -19.48
CA ALA A 174 -12.66 19.67 -18.41
C ALA A 174 -11.71 20.71 -17.80
N SER A 175 -11.09 21.57 -18.63
CA SER A 175 -10.27 22.69 -18.16
C SER A 175 -11.09 23.72 -17.36
N CYS A 176 -12.25 24.10 -17.88
CA CYS A 176 -13.19 24.99 -17.20
C CYS A 176 -13.72 24.38 -15.89
N LEU A 177 -13.84 23.05 -15.84
CA LEU A 177 -14.25 22.30 -14.65
C LEU A 177 -13.19 22.39 -13.56
N VAL A 178 -11.90 22.24 -13.90
CA VAL A 178 -10.78 22.49 -12.95
C VAL A 178 -10.84 23.91 -12.38
N LEU A 179 -11.02 24.91 -13.25
CA LEU A 179 -11.13 26.32 -12.82
C LEU A 179 -12.33 26.56 -11.90
N THR A 180 -13.48 25.97 -12.24
CA THR A 180 -14.72 26.10 -11.47
C THR A 180 -14.61 25.39 -10.12
N GLY A 181 -14.10 24.16 -10.09
CA GLY A 181 -13.87 23.40 -8.86
C GLY A 181 -12.86 24.07 -7.93
N TYR A 182 -11.78 24.66 -8.46
CA TYR A 182 -10.84 25.46 -7.67
C TYR A 182 -11.53 26.66 -7.01
N LYS A 183 -12.33 27.43 -7.77
CA LYS A 183 -13.07 28.58 -7.24
C LYS A 183 -14.12 28.15 -6.22
N LEU A 184 -14.84 27.08 -6.49
CA LEU A 184 -15.88 26.53 -5.63
C LEU A 184 -15.31 26.05 -4.29
N THR A 185 -14.21 25.31 -4.32
CA THR A 185 -13.52 24.82 -3.13
C THR A 185 -13.12 25.97 -2.20
N ARG A 186 -12.60 27.07 -2.77
CA ARG A 186 -12.23 28.27 -2.02
C ARG A 186 -13.44 29.02 -1.44
N GLU A 187 -14.57 29.03 -2.14
CA GLU A 187 -15.79 29.65 -1.61
C GLU A 187 -16.40 28.85 -0.45
N ILE A 188 -16.34 27.51 -0.51
CA ILE A 188 -16.83 26.64 0.56
C ILE A 188 -15.96 26.83 1.83
N SER A 189 -14.64 26.73 1.68
CA SER A 189 -13.71 26.78 2.81
C SER A 189 -13.42 28.20 3.34
N GLY A 190 -13.43 29.20 2.45
CA GLY A 190 -12.90 30.54 2.73
C GLY A 190 -11.37 30.61 2.78
N ARG A 191 -10.65 29.57 2.35
CA ARG A 191 -9.19 29.42 2.46
C ARG A 191 -8.52 29.22 1.11
N GLU A 192 -7.26 29.63 1.00
CA GLU A 192 -6.45 29.46 -0.21
C GLU A 192 -5.86 28.04 -0.29
N GLU A 193 -5.54 27.45 0.87
CA GLU A 193 -4.89 26.14 0.97
C GLU A 193 -5.74 25.00 0.41
N THR A 194 -7.05 25.03 0.66
CA THR A 194 -7.99 24.05 0.10
C THR A 194 -8.04 24.12 -1.43
N GLY A 195 -7.84 25.31 -2.00
CA GLY A 195 -7.75 25.47 -3.45
C GLY A 195 -6.50 24.80 -4.01
N VAL A 196 -5.36 24.88 -3.31
CA VAL A 196 -4.14 24.16 -3.71
C VAL A 196 -4.33 22.64 -3.60
N TYR A 197 -4.98 22.15 -2.53
CA TYR A 197 -5.29 20.72 -2.41
C TYR A 197 -6.18 20.22 -3.56
N PHE A 198 -7.20 21.00 -3.96
CA PHE A 198 -8.01 20.68 -5.14
C PHE A 198 -7.16 20.58 -6.40
N LEU A 199 -6.29 21.57 -6.65
CA LEU A 199 -5.44 21.60 -7.85
C LEU A 199 -4.41 20.45 -7.91
N LEU A 200 -4.00 19.91 -6.76
CA LEU A 200 -3.12 18.75 -6.70
C LEU A 200 -3.91 17.43 -6.86
N LEU A 201 -5.05 17.30 -6.19
CA LEU A 201 -5.88 16.09 -6.27
C LEU A 201 -6.53 15.90 -7.64
N ILE A 202 -6.88 16.98 -8.33
CA ILE A 202 -7.49 16.89 -9.67
C ILE A 202 -6.52 16.35 -10.72
N LEU A 203 -5.20 16.45 -10.50
CA LEU A 203 -4.18 15.84 -11.37
C LEU A 203 -4.25 14.30 -11.34
N GLY A 204 -4.77 13.72 -10.26
CA GLY A 204 -5.00 12.28 -10.14
C GLY A 204 -6.37 11.81 -10.63
N CYS A 205 -7.25 12.72 -11.10
CA CYS A 205 -8.60 12.39 -11.56
C CYS A 205 -8.58 11.89 -13.01
N TRP A 206 -8.01 10.70 -13.22
CA TRP A 206 -7.94 10.09 -14.55
C TRP A 206 -9.29 9.84 -15.22
N PRO A 207 -10.39 9.50 -14.50
CA PRO A 207 -11.69 9.36 -15.14
C PRO A 207 -12.13 10.65 -15.87
N LEU A 208 -11.80 11.83 -15.36
CA LEU A 208 -12.08 13.10 -16.06
C LEU A 208 -11.35 13.20 -17.41
N ILE A 209 -10.13 12.68 -17.49
CA ILE A 209 -9.28 12.71 -18.69
C ILE A 209 -9.76 11.64 -19.68
N ILE A 210 -10.07 10.44 -19.18
CA ILE A 210 -10.51 9.29 -19.99
C ILE A 210 -11.90 9.54 -20.57
N TYR A 211 -12.76 10.31 -19.90
CA TYR A 211 -14.06 10.72 -20.46
C TYR A 211 -13.99 11.83 -21.51
N VAL A 212 -12.84 12.46 -21.77
CA VAL A 212 -12.73 13.48 -22.84
C VAL A 212 -13.08 12.93 -24.24
N PRO A 213 -12.57 11.75 -24.68
CA PRO A 213 -12.98 11.16 -25.96
C PRO A 213 -14.45 10.77 -26.07
N PHE A 214 -15.13 10.54 -24.94
CA PHE A 214 -16.47 9.97 -24.91
C PHE A 214 -17.50 10.97 -25.48
N ILE A 215 -18.24 10.55 -26.51
CA ILE A 215 -19.23 11.39 -27.21
C ILE A 215 -20.57 11.27 -26.48
N TYR A 216 -20.64 11.89 -25.31
CA TYR A 216 -21.85 12.00 -24.51
C TYR A 216 -21.74 13.16 -23.49
N GLY A 217 -22.74 13.35 -22.64
CA GLY A 217 -22.93 14.57 -21.84
C GLY A 217 -22.14 14.68 -20.53
N GLU A 218 -21.26 13.73 -20.17
CA GLU A 218 -20.60 13.60 -18.86
C GLU A 218 -19.86 14.89 -18.48
N VAL A 219 -18.85 15.28 -19.26
CA VAL A 219 -17.95 16.38 -18.88
C VAL A 219 -18.69 17.72 -18.86
N LEU A 220 -19.52 17.98 -19.87
CA LEU A 220 -20.28 19.22 -19.99
C LEU A 220 -21.33 19.36 -18.88
N SER A 221 -22.10 18.30 -18.61
CA SER A 221 -23.14 18.33 -17.57
C SER A 221 -22.54 18.53 -16.18
N ILE A 222 -21.38 17.92 -15.88
CA ILE A 222 -20.64 18.13 -14.62
C ILE A 222 -20.14 19.58 -14.52
N LEU A 223 -19.57 20.14 -15.60
CA LEU A 223 -19.15 21.54 -15.63
C LEU A 223 -20.29 22.49 -15.30
N PHE A 224 -21.40 22.38 -16.03
CA PHE A 224 -22.54 23.28 -15.83
C PHE A 224 -23.21 23.09 -14.48
N SER A 225 -23.23 21.86 -13.95
CA SER A 225 -23.71 21.58 -12.59
C SER A 225 -22.81 22.22 -11.52
N MET A 226 -21.48 22.12 -11.64
CA MET A 226 -20.58 22.79 -10.71
C MET A 226 -20.65 24.31 -10.84
N LEU A 227 -20.86 24.84 -12.06
CA LEU A 227 -21.02 26.27 -12.32
C LEU A 227 -22.33 26.80 -11.72
N SER A 228 -23.43 26.05 -11.79
CA SER A 228 -24.71 26.43 -11.19
C SER A 228 -24.63 26.50 -9.66
N ILE A 229 -23.97 25.53 -9.02
CA ILE A 229 -23.72 25.56 -7.57
C ILE A 229 -22.78 26.72 -7.21
N TYR A 230 -21.72 26.96 -8.00
CA TYR A 230 -20.81 28.09 -7.76
C TYR A 230 -21.52 29.44 -7.83
N THR A 231 -22.33 29.65 -8.88
CA THR A 231 -23.12 30.87 -9.05
C THR A 231 -24.23 31.01 -8.01
N MET A 232 -24.83 29.91 -7.54
CA MET A 232 -25.73 29.91 -6.38
C MET A 232 -25.03 30.42 -5.12
N LEU A 233 -23.81 29.95 -4.82
CA LEU A 233 -23.03 30.46 -3.68
C LEU A 233 -22.69 31.95 -3.84
N LEU A 234 -22.36 32.41 -5.07
CA LEU A 234 -22.15 33.82 -5.35
C LEU A 234 -23.41 34.65 -5.14
N TYR A 235 -24.57 34.16 -5.60
CA TYR A 235 -25.87 34.78 -5.40
C TYR A 235 -26.19 34.89 -3.91
N LEU A 236 -26.08 33.80 -3.15
CA LEU A 236 -26.39 33.80 -1.72
C LEU A 236 -25.48 34.75 -0.93
N ARG A 237 -24.20 34.85 -1.31
CA ARG A 237 -23.24 35.77 -0.68
C ARG A 237 -23.43 37.23 -1.08
N LYS A 238 -23.55 37.52 -2.39
CA LYS A 238 -23.52 38.89 -2.94
C LYS A 238 -24.90 39.48 -3.22
N GLN A 239 -25.94 38.66 -3.27
CA GLN A 239 -27.34 39.03 -3.48
C GLN A 239 -27.61 39.80 -4.79
N ARG A 240 -26.78 39.60 -5.82
CA ARG A 240 -26.90 40.30 -7.12
C ARG A 240 -27.89 39.57 -8.02
N LYS A 241 -28.82 40.31 -8.63
CA LYS A 241 -29.85 39.74 -9.52
C LYS A 241 -29.27 39.00 -10.73
N ARG A 242 -28.17 39.51 -11.31
CA ARG A 242 -27.48 38.83 -12.43
C ARG A 242 -26.99 37.42 -12.09
N ASP A 243 -26.68 37.14 -10.83
CA ASP A 243 -26.21 35.83 -10.41
C ASP A 243 -27.36 34.79 -10.46
N ILE A 244 -28.63 35.23 -10.33
CA ILE A 244 -29.81 34.37 -10.53
C ILE A 244 -29.90 33.91 -11.99
N LEU A 245 -29.72 34.83 -12.94
CA LEU A 245 -29.75 34.50 -14.35
C LEU A 245 -28.62 33.55 -14.73
N TYR A 246 -27.38 33.79 -14.27
CA TYR A 246 -26.26 32.89 -14.53
C TYR A 246 -26.46 31.49 -13.92
N MET A 247 -27.01 31.43 -12.72
CA MET A 247 -27.37 30.17 -12.06
C MET A 247 -28.45 29.41 -12.85
N ALA A 248 -29.50 30.11 -13.30
CA ALA A 248 -30.59 29.54 -14.09
C ALA A 248 -30.11 29.01 -15.46
N LEU A 249 -29.29 29.78 -16.17
CA LEU A 249 -28.71 29.36 -17.45
C LEU A 249 -27.78 28.15 -17.28
N ALA A 250 -26.94 28.14 -16.25
CA ALA A 250 -26.04 27.03 -15.99
C ALA A 250 -26.79 25.73 -15.63
N ILE A 251 -27.77 25.78 -14.72
CA ILE A 251 -28.52 24.57 -14.35
C ILE A 251 -29.42 24.09 -15.50
N ALA A 252 -30.00 25.00 -16.28
CA ALA A 252 -30.77 24.63 -17.47
C ALA A 252 -29.88 23.93 -18.51
N ALA A 253 -28.69 24.47 -18.80
CA ALA A 253 -27.74 23.82 -19.71
C ALA A 253 -27.34 22.42 -19.22
N ALA A 254 -27.06 22.26 -17.91
CA ALA A 254 -26.75 20.96 -17.34
C ALA A 254 -27.90 19.94 -17.53
N CYS A 255 -29.13 20.34 -17.20
CA CYS A 255 -30.33 19.52 -17.30
C CYS A 255 -30.74 19.19 -18.75
N LEU A 256 -30.50 20.10 -19.70
CA LEU A 256 -30.74 19.85 -21.12
C LEU A 256 -29.71 18.89 -21.72
N ILE A 257 -28.45 18.98 -21.30
CA ILE A 257 -27.40 18.06 -21.75
C ILE A 257 -27.58 16.67 -21.13
N ARG A 258 -28.00 16.60 -19.85
CA ARG A 258 -28.24 15.33 -19.16
C ARG A 258 -29.35 15.47 -18.12
N SER A 259 -30.37 14.63 -18.24
CA SER A 259 -31.51 14.58 -17.30
C SER A 259 -31.10 14.25 -15.86
N ASN A 260 -30.04 13.48 -15.64
CA ASN A 260 -29.52 13.17 -14.29
C ASN A 260 -29.19 14.45 -13.47
N CYS A 261 -28.96 15.59 -14.13
CA CYS A 261 -28.76 16.87 -13.46
C CYS A 261 -30.03 17.43 -12.77
N TYR A 262 -31.20 16.82 -12.93
CA TYR A 262 -32.39 17.14 -12.11
C TYR A 262 -32.11 16.95 -10.62
N ILE A 263 -31.22 16.01 -10.26
CA ILE A 263 -30.77 15.79 -8.88
C ILE A 263 -30.01 17.01 -8.35
N VAL A 264 -29.22 17.66 -9.21
CA VAL A 264 -28.53 18.92 -8.88
C VAL A 264 -29.53 20.04 -8.66
N LEU A 265 -30.53 20.17 -9.55
CA LEU A 265 -31.60 21.15 -9.42
C LEU A 265 -32.42 20.93 -8.13
N ALA A 266 -32.74 19.68 -7.79
CA ALA A 266 -33.43 19.32 -6.55
C ALA A 266 -32.58 19.67 -5.31
N ALA A 267 -31.28 19.39 -5.32
CA ALA A 267 -30.38 19.79 -4.24
C ALA A 267 -30.30 21.33 -4.09
N MET A 268 -30.25 22.06 -5.21
CA MET A 268 -30.33 23.52 -5.22
C MET A 268 -31.66 24.01 -4.66
N ALA A 269 -32.77 23.36 -5.00
CA ALA A 269 -34.09 23.67 -4.46
C ALA A 269 -34.11 23.48 -2.93
N CYS A 270 -33.59 22.38 -2.41
CA CYS A 270 -33.44 22.15 -0.97
C CYS A 270 -32.67 23.29 -0.28
N VAL A 271 -31.53 23.69 -0.85
CA VAL A 271 -30.73 24.80 -0.30
C VAL A 271 -31.51 26.13 -0.37
N LEU A 272 -32.06 26.49 -1.53
CA LEU A 272 -32.75 27.77 -1.74
C LEU A 272 -34.04 27.89 -0.91
N VAL A 273 -34.81 26.81 -0.74
CA VAL A 273 -36.01 26.78 0.11
C VAL A 273 -35.63 26.95 1.58
N VAL A 274 -34.62 26.22 2.06
CA VAL A 274 -34.13 26.40 3.44
C VAL A 274 -33.62 27.83 3.65
N LYS A 275 -32.90 28.40 2.69
CA LYS A 275 -32.47 29.82 2.73
C LYS A 275 -33.64 30.79 2.66
N ALA A 276 -34.70 30.51 1.88
CA ALA A 276 -35.90 31.35 1.81
C ALA A 276 -36.57 31.48 3.18
N ILE A 277 -36.71 30.35 3.89
CA ILE A 277 -37.30 30.27 5.23
C ILE A 277 -36.35 30.89 6.26
N GLY A 278 -35.07 30.54 6.22
CA GLY A 278 -34.04 31.01 7.16
C GLY A 278 -33.83 32.52 7.11
N ASP A 279 -33.63 33.07 5.90
CA ASP A 279 -33.39 34.50 5.66
C ASP A 279 -34.69 35.34 5.61
N LYS A 280 -35.86 34.68 5.55
CA LYS A 280 -37.19 35.29 5.30
C LYS A 280 -37.23 36.12 4.01
N LYS A 281 -36.66 35.59 2.92
CA LYS A 281 -36.57 36.26 1.62
C LYS A 281 -37.21 35.43 0.52
N ILE A 282 -38.39 35.85 0.05
CA ILE A 282 -39.10 35.20 -1.06
C ILE A 282 -38.28 35.19 -2.37
N ARG A 283 -37.31 36.10 -2.51
CA ARG A 283 -36.41 36.17 -3.67
C ARG A 283 -35.69 34.83 -3.93
N HIS A 284 -35.37 34.05 -2.90
CA HIS A 284 -34.75 32.73 -3.07
C HIS A 284 -35.70 31.73 -3.77
N VAL A 285 -37.00 31.81 -3.49
CA VAL A 285 -38.04 31.03 -4.19
C VAL A 285 -38.20 31.52 -5.63
N LEU A 286 -38.18 32.84 -5.86
CA LEU A 286 -38.22 33.39 -7.22
C LEU A 286 -36.98 33.01 -8.04
N ALA A 287 -35.81 32.90 -7.40
CA ALA A 287 -34.59 32.43 -8.04
C ALA A 287 -34.69 30.96 -8.45
N LEU A 288 -35.27 30.11 -7.58
CA LEU A 288 -35.57 28.72 -7.91
C LEU A 288 -36.58 28.61 -9.07
N PHE A 289 -37.67 29.39 -9.02
CA PHE A 289 -38.65 29.44 -10.10
C PHE A 289 -38.02 29.87 -11.43
N CYS A 290 -37.08 30.82 -11.40
CA CYS A 290 -36.33 31.23 -12.60
C CYS A 290 -35.49 30.07 -13.17
N CYS A 291 -34.80 29.29 -12.34
CA CYS A 291 -34.08 28.09 -12.79
C CYS A 291 -35.01 27.08 -13.48
N ILE A 292 -36.15 26.80 -12.86
CA ILE A 292 -37.15 25.86 -13.36
C ILE A 292 -37.74 26.36 -14.69
N ALA A 293 -38.15 27.64 -14.74
CA ALA A 293 -38.75 28.25 -15.92
C ALA A 293 -37.78 28.29 -17.12
N VAL A 294 -36.51 28.66 -16.92
CA VAL A 294 -35.51 28.69 -18.00
C VAL A 294 -35.27 27.28 -18.58
N TYR A 295 -35.21 26.26 -17.73
CA TYR A 295 -35.10 24.87 -18.18
C TYR A 295 -36.34 24.44 -18.99
N PHE A 296 -37.55 24.63 -18.46
CA PHE A 296 -38.77 24.21 -19.15
C PHE A 296 -38.97 24.93 -20.49
N VAL A 297 -38.74 26.25 -20.54
CA VAL A 297 -38.80 27.02 -21.79
C VAL A 297 -37.77 26.50 -22.80
N GLY A 298 -36.54 26.20 -22.36
CA GLY A 298 -35.51 25.62 -23.21
C GLY A 298 -35.90 24.23 -23.73
N HIS A 299 -36.38 23.36 -22.86
CA HIS A 299 -36.77 21.98 -23.20
C HIS A 299 -37.96 21.95 -24.17
N MET A 300 -39.03 22.71 -23.90
CA MET A 300 -40.16 22.84 -24.81
C MET A 300 -39.76 23.47 -26.15
N GLY A 301 -38.84 24.45 -26.12
CA GLY A 301 -38.28 25.05 -27.33
C GLY A 301 -37.57 24.03 -28.20
N LEU A 302 -36.71 23.18 -27.61
CA LEU A 302 -36.02 22.11 -28.33
C LEU A 302 -37.00 21.08 -28.91
N ILE A 303 -37.95 20.59 -28.10
CA ILE A 303 -38.98 19.66 -28.57
C ILE A 303 -39.70 20.26 -29.78
N LYS A 304 -40.17 21.50 -29.68
CA LYS A 304 -40.95 22.11 -30.77
C LYS A 304 -40.12 22.33 -32.04
N VAL A 305 -38.84 22.71 -31.89
CA VAL A 305 -37.94 22.88 -33.02
C VAL A 305 -37.70 21.55 -33.74
N TYR A 306 -37.40 20.47 -33.01
CA TYR A 306 -37.10 19.18 -33.65
C TYR A 306 -38.35 18.44 -34.12
N GLU A 307 -39.48 18.55 -33.42
CA GLU A 307 -40.81 18.06 -33.86
C GLU A 307 -41.16 18.64 -35.24
N ASN A 308 -41.00 19.96 -35.41
CA ASN A 308 -41.26 20.62 -36.69
C ASN A 308 -40.29 20.19 -37.81
N ARG A 309 -39.06 19.78 -37.48
CA ARG A 309 -38.04 19.41 -38.46
C ARG A 309 -38.12 17.94 -38.88
N LEU A 310 -38.49 17.06 -37.98
CA LEU A 310 -38.68 15.63 -38.25
C LEU A 310 -40.07 15.31 -38.80
N GLY A 311 -41.08 16.13 -38.46
CA GLY A 311 -42.48 15.83 -38.79
C GLY A 311 -43.07 14.68 -37.96
N VAL A 312 -42.46 14.36 -36.81
CA VAL A 312 -42.93 13.32 -35.87
C VAL A 312 -43.24 13.94 -34.52
N ASP A 313 -44.17 13.33 -33.79
CA ASP A 313 -44.51 13.76 -32.44
C ASP A 313 -43.43 13.32 -31.43
N LEU A 314 -42.87 14.30 -30.71
CA LEU A 314 -41.85 14.11 -29.68
C LEU A 314 -42.40 14.38 -28.27
N ARG A 315 -43.72 14.50 -28.10
CA ARG A 315 -44.33 14.85 -26.80
C ARG A 315 -44.66 13.65 -25.92
N HIS A 316 -44.60 12.45 -26.48
CA HIS A 316 -44.92 11.19 -25.79
C HIS A 316 -43.67 10.29 -25.67
N PRO A 317 -42.66 10.67 -24.87
CA PRO A 317 -41.45 9.86 -24.67
C PRO A 317 -41.70 8.66 -23.75
N MET A 318 -40.69 7.80 -23.65
CA MET A 318 -40.74 6.63 -22.76
C MET A 318 -41.04 7.05 -21.30
N PRO A 319 -42.06 6.45 -20.64
CA PRO A 319 -42.38 6.73 -19.24
C PRO A 319 -41.22 6.44 -18.27
N SER A 320 -40.96 7.36 -17.33
CA SER A 320 -39.87 7.20 -16.36
C SER A 320 -40.02 6.00 -15.42
N ILE A 321 -41.24 5.51 -15.22
CA ILE A 321 -41.54 4.36 -14.35
C ILE A 321 -40.91 3.06 -14.89
N LEU A 322 -40.66 2.94 -16.20
CA LEU A 322 -40.00 1.78 -16.80
C LEU A 322 -38.56 1.63 -16.30
N TRP A 323 -37.84 2.73 -16.09
CA TRP A 323 -36.50 2.70 -15.50
C TRP A 323 -36.53 2.28 -14.04
N VAL A 324 -37.61 2.60 -13.32
CA VAL A 324 -37.83 2.14 -11.95
C VAL A 324 -38.14 0.65 -11.91
N ALA A 325 -38.96 0.15 -12.84
CA ALA A 325 -39.25 -1.27 -12.99
C ALA A 325 -38.00 -2.09 -13.33
N MET A 326 -37.19 -1.60 -14.28
CA MET A 326 -35.91 -2.23 -14.61
C MET A 326 -34.93 -2.22 -13.43
N ALA A 327 -34.92 -1.15 -12.64
CA ALA A 327 -34.04 -1.01 -11.49
C ALA A 327 -34.27 -2.05 -10.39
N THR A 328 -35.43 -2.72 -10.36
CA THR A 328 -35.80 -3.77 -9.40
C THR A 328 -35.58 -5.19 -9.94
N GLN A 329 -35.01 -5.34 -11.13
CA GLN A 329 -34.71 -6.62 -11.78
C GLN A 329 -33.20 -6.88 -11.83
N GLU A 330 -32.80 -8.14 -12.06
CA GLU A 330 -31.38 -8.47 -12.31
C GLU A 330 -30.94 -7.93 -13.68
N GLY A 331 -29.64 -7.64 -13.81
CA GLY A 331 -29.03 -7.34 -15.09
C GLY A 331 -28.97 -8.58 -16.00
N GLU A 332 -28.75 -8.34 -17.31
CA GLU A 332 -28.53 -9.39 -18.31
C GLU A 332 -27.06 -9.41 -18.78
N ASP A 333 -26.59 -10.51 -19.37
CA ASP A 333 -25.25 -10.65 -19.96
C ASP A 333 -24.09 -10.37 -18.97
N GLY A 334 -24.24 -10.83 -17.72
CA GLY A 334 -23.25 -10.64 -16.66
C GLY A 334 -23.27 -9.27 -15.99
N LYS A 335 -24.21 -8.38 -16.36
CA LYS A 335 -24.42 -7.10 -15.67
C LYS A 335 -25.03 -7.31 -14.29
N GLU A 336 -24.71 -6.40 -13.37
CA GLU A 336 -25.11 -6.53 -11.96
C GLU A 336 -26.57 -6.13 -11.66
N ALA A 337 -27.00 -6.40 -10.42
CA ALA A 337 -28.35 -6.09 -9.93
C ALA A 337 -28.83 -4.67 -10.30
N GLY A 338 -29.96 -4.61 -11.01
CA GLY A 338 -30.63 -3.37 -11.40
C GLY A 338 -29.89 -2.53 -12.44
N TRP A 339 -28.91 -3.12 -13.16
CA TRP A 339 -28.33 -2.55 -14.38
C TRP A 339 -29.26 -2.76 -15.57
N TYR A 340 -28.93 -2.15 -16.70
CA TYR A 340 -29.71 -2.25 -17.94
C TYR A 340 -29.86 -3.69 -18.44
N ASN A 341 -31.11 -4.13 -18.66
CA ASN A 341 -31.46 -5.47 -19.12
C ASN A 341 -32.49 -5.48 -20.28
N GLY A 342 -32.62 -4.38 -21.02
CA GLY A 342 -33.55 -4.30 -22.17
C GLY A 342 -35.01 -3.99 -21.84
N LEU A 343 -35.48 -4.35 -20.64
CA LEU A 343 -36.90 -4.29 -20.24
C LEU A 343 -37.64 -2.99 -20.62
N ALA A 344 -37.00 -1.84 -20.40
CA ALA A 344 -37.65 -0.55 -20.67
C ALA A 344 -37.95 -0.34 -22.16
N TRP A 345 -37.09 -0.85 -23.05
CA TRP A 345 -37.30 -0.81 -24.49
C TRP A 345 -38.39 -1.80 -24.90
N ASP A 346 -38.27 -3.06 -24.46
CA ASP A 346 -39.18 -4.14 -24.82
C ASP A 346 -40.63 -3.79 -24.45
N LEU A 347 -40.86 -3.34 -23.20
CA LEU A 347 -42.21 -2.99 -22.75
C LEU A 347 -42.80 -1.77 -23.48
N PHE A 348 -41.98 -0.77 -23.81
CA PHE A 348 -42.48 0.48 -24.40
C PHE A 348 -42.64 0.38 -25.92
N VAL A 349 -41.59 -0.05 -26.62
CA VAL A 349 -41.52 -0.05 -28.08
C VAL A 349 -42.19 -1.30 -28.63
N ASP A 350 -41.82 -2.48 -28.14
CA ASP A 350 -42.21 -3.75 -28.75
C ASP A 350 -43.59 -4.21 -28.27
N GLU A 351 -43.90 -4.10 -26.97
CA GLU A 351 -45.15 -4.59 -26.40
C GLU A 351 -46.27 -3.53 -26.37
N ALA A 352 -45.99 -2.33 -25.86
CA ALA A 352 -47.00 -1.27 -25.75
C ALA A 352 -47.20 -0.45 -27.04
N GLY A 353 -46.41 -0.67 -28.09
CA GLY A 353 -46.49 0.09 -29.34
C GLY A 353 -46.34 1.61 -29.13
N ARG A 354 -45.50 2.00 -28.15
CA ARG A 354 -45.23 3.38 -27.70
C ARG A 354 -46.39 4.09 -27.01
N ASP A 355 -47.39 3.35 -26.52
CA ASP A 355 -48.43 3.89 -25.66
C ASP A 355 -47.91 4.08 -24.22
N GLN A 356 -47.91 5.33 -23.75
CA GLN A 356 -47.39 5.69 -22.43
C GLN A 356 -48.22 5.12 -21.27
N GLU A 357 -49.54 5.03 -21.43
CA GLU A 357 -50.44 4.57 -20.39
C GLU A 357 -50.32 3.05 -20.24
N VAL A 358 -50.35 2.32 -21.35
CA VAL A 358 -50.17 0.86 -21.38
C VAL A 358 -48.82 0.47 -20.79
N ALA A 359 -47.72 1.08 -21.25
CA ALA A 359 -46.39 0.80 -20.72
C ALA A 359 -46.25 1.16 -19.23
N THR A 360 -46.98 2.19 -18.76
CA THR A 360 -47.01 2.56 -17.34
C THR A 360 -47.69 1.50 -16.48
N GLU A 361 -48.79 0.92 -16.94
CA GLU A 361 -49.45 -0.18 -16.21
C GLU A 361 -48.58 -1.43 -16.17
N MET A 362 -47.97 -1.81 -17.30
CA MET A 362 -47.04 -2.95 -17.35
C MET A 362 -45.83 -2.76 -16.41
N ALA A 363 -45.28 -1.54 -16.34
CA ALA A 363 -44.20 -1.23 -15.42
C ALA A 363 -44.64 -1.36 -13.94
N LYS A 364 -45.87 -0.98 -13.60
CA LYS A 364 -46.40 -1.15 -12.24
C LYS A 364 -46.55 -2.62 -11.86
N GLU A 365 -46.97 -3.46 -12.80
CA GLU A 365 -47.07 -4.91 -12.61
C GLU A 365 -45.69 -5.49 -12.32
N VAL A 366 -44.67 -5.18 -13.12
CA VAL A 366 -43.28 -5.63 -12.89
C VAL A 366 -42.76 -5.18 -11.52
N ILE A 367 -43.01 -3.92 -11.12
CA ILE A 367 -42.60 -3.43 -9.80
C ILE A 367 -43.32 -4.21 -8.69
N ALA A 368 -44.62 -4.46 -8.83
CA ALA A 368 -45.39 -5.20 -7.84
C ALA A 368 -44.86 -6.64 -7.68
N GLU A 369 -44.49 -7.30 -8.78
CA GLU A 369 -43.86 -8.61 -8.78
C GLU A 369 -42.49 -8.60 -8.08
N SER A 370 -41.63 -7.63 -8.39
CA SER A 370 -40.35 -7.46 -7.68
C SER A 370 -40.56 -7.24 -6.18
N MET A 371 -41.55 -6.44 -5.80
CA MET A 371 -41.86 -6.16 -4.38
C MET A 371 -42.36 -7.40 -3.65
N GLU A 372 -43.23 -8.21 -4.26
CA GLU A 372 -43.67 -9.46 -3.65
C GLU A 372 -42.52 -10.48 -3.56
N ARG A 373 -41.61 -10.51 -4.53
CA ARG A 373 -40.37 -11.31 -4.44
C ARG A 373 -39.49 -10.87 -3.26
N PHE A 374 -39.25 -9.56 -3.10
CA PHE A 374 -38.46 -9.03 -1.99
C PHE A 374 -39.10 -9.29 -0.62
N LYS A 375 -40.43 -9.26 -0.54
CA LYS A 375 -41.19 -9.56 0.67
C LYS A 375 -41.16 -11.06 1.00
N GLY A 376 -41.20 -11.92 -0.02
CA GLY A 376 -41.09 -13.37 0.10
C GLY A 376 -39.68 -13.84 0.49
N ASP A 377 -38.64 -13.12 0.06
CA ASP A 377 -37.24 -13.40 0.39
C ASP A 377 -36.47 -12.12 0.80
N PRO A 378 -36.50 -11.74 2.09
CA PRO A 378 -35.76 -10.60 2.59
C PRO A 378 -34.23 -10.73 2.47
N ALA A 379 -33.70 -11.95 2.43
CA ALA A 379 -32.26 -12.17 2.27
C ALA A 379 -31.82 -11.84 0.83
N TYR A 380 -32.61 -12.27 -0.16
CA TYR A 380 -32.43 -11.86 -1.55
C TYR A 380 -32.53 -10.35 -1.73
N MET A 381 -33.53 -9.69 -1.12
CA MET A 381 -33.64 -8.22 -1.17
C MET A 381 -32.37 -7.52 -0.65
N LEU A 382 -31.84 -7.97 0.49
CA LEU A 382 -30.62 -7.39 1.06
C LEU A 382 -29.39 -7.62 0.17
N ASP A 383 -29.25 -8.80 -0.41
CA ASP A 383 -28.16 -9.10 -1.35
C ASP A 383 -28.28 -8.27 -2.64
N PHE A 384 -29.47 -8.21 -3.23
CA PHE A 384 -29.77 -7.43 -4.44
C PHE A 384 -29.38 -5.97 -4.26
N TYR A 385 -29.89 -5.31 -3.21
CA TYR A 385 -29.57 -3.90 -2.97
C TYR A 385 -28.12 -3.68 -2.57
N LYS A 386 -27.48 -4.65 -1.90
CA LYS A 386 -26.05 -4.61 -1.65
C LYS A 386 -25.29 -4.58 -2.98
N ARG A 387 -25.47 -5.59 -3.86
CA ARG A 387 -24.83 -5.68 -5.19
C ARG A 387 -25.10 -4.44 -6.05
N LYS A 388 -26.36 -3.99 -6.09
CA LYS A 388 -26.75 -2.77 -6.80
C LYS A 388 -26.01 -1.52 -6.30
N ILE A 389 -25.84 -1.35 -4.99
CA ILE A 389 -25.15 -0.18 -4.43
C ILE A 389 -23.64 -0.28 -4.66
N VAL A 390 -23.02 -1.42 -4.36
CA VAL A 390 -21.55 -1.55 -4.41
C VAL A 390 -21.03 -1.53 -5.84
N SER A 391 -21.72 -2.18 -6.80
CA SER A 391 -21.36 -2.16 -8.23
C SER A 391 -21.29 -0.75 -8.82
N GLN A 392 -21.99 0.21 -8.22
CA GLN A 392 -22.00 1.61 -8.65
C GLN A 392 -20.96 2.46 -7.91
N TRP A 393 -20.90 2.34 -6.59
CA TRP A 393 -20.17 3.26 -5.73
C TRP A 393 -18.77 2.76 -5.33
N SER A 394 -18.45 1.49 -5.60
CA SER A 394 -17.18 0.85 -5.26
C SER A 394 -16.36 0.42 -6.49
N GLU A 395 -16.84 0.73 -7.70
CA GLU A 395 -16.04 0.60 -8.93
C GLU A 395 -15.27 1.92 -9.18
N PRO A 396 -13.92 1.91 -9.09
CA PRO A 396 -13.15 3.14 -8.91
C PRO A 396 -12.81 3.88 -10.21
N THR A 397 -12.96 3.22 -11.37
CA THR A 397 -12.77 3.86 -12.68
C THR A 397 -14.03 4.57 -13.18
N TYR A 398 -15.17 4.36 -12.51
CA TYR A 398 -16.50 4.83 -12.91
C TYR A 398 -16.86 4.41 -14.33
N ALA A 399 -16.47 3.21 -14.77
CA ALA A 399 -16.63 2.67 -16.12
C ALA A 399 -15.97 3.49 -17.25
N CYS A 400 -15.11 4.48 -16.93
CA CYS A 400 -14.53 5.32 -17.96
C CYS A 400 -13.70 4.55 -18.98
N GLN A 401 -12.96 3.53 -18.55
CA GLN A 401 -12.15 2.72 -19.46
C GLN A 401 -12.99 1.78 -20.32
N VAL A 402 -14.05 1.18 -19.78
CA VAL A 402 -14.94 0.27 -20.52
C VAL A 402 -15.68 1.05 -21.60
N GLU A 403 -16.30 2.17 -21.23
CA GLU A 403 -17.07 3.04 -22.14
C GLU A 403 -16.22 3.62 -23.27
N THR A 404 -14.91 3.78 -23.06
CA THR A 404 -13.99 4.28 -24.09
C THR A 404 -13.11 3.19 -24.70
N ASN A 405 -13.40 1.91 -24.50
CA ASN A 405 -12.61 0.83 -25.08
C ASN A 405 -13.01 0.45 -26.52
N HIS A 406 -14.19 0.89 -26.97
CA HIS A 406 -14.73 0.63 -28.31
C HIS A 406 -13.88 1.32 -29.40
N ARG A 407 -13.42 0.54 -30.40
CA ARG A 407 -12.49 1.01 -31.45
C ARG A 407 -12.52 0.15 -32.70
N TRP A 408 -12.15 0.73 -33.84
CA TRP A 408 -11.95 0.02 -35.12
C TRP A 408 -10.48 -0.16 -35.51
N SER A 409 -9.57 0.58 -34.89
CA SER A 409 -8.13 0.50 -35.15
C SER A 409 -7.35 0.04 -33.93
N GLU A 410 -6.18 -0.56 -34.15
CA GLU A 410 -5.27 -0.92 -33.07
C GLU A 410 -4.75 0.32 -32.32
N ARG A 411 -4.36 0.11 -31.06
CA ARG A 411 -3.77 1.14 -30.20
C ARG A 411 -2.26 0.95 -30.09
N SER A 412 -1.57 1.96 -29.59
CA SER A 412 -0.17 1.81 -29.19
C SER A 412 -0.02 0.75 -28.09
N ALA A 413 1.15 0.10 -28.04
CA ALA A 413 1.45 -0.93 -27.04
C ALA A 413 1.21 -0.46 -25.59
N PHE A 414 1.50 0.81 -25.29
CA PHE A 414 1.23 1.40 -23.98
C PHE A 414 -0.27 1.44 -23.65
N MET A 415 -1.11 1.91 -24.59
CA MET A 415 -2.55 2.04 -24.37
C MET A 415 -3.22 0.66 -24.27
N ASP A 416 -2.74 -0.33 -25.03
CA ASP A 416 -3.22 -1.71 -24.93
C ASP A 416 -2.83 -2.35 -23.59
N ARG A 417 -1.61 -2.12 -23.08
CA ARG A 417 -1.22 -2.57 -21.72
C ARG A 417 -2.09 -1.92 -20.63
N LEU A 418 -2.46 -0.65 -20.77
CA LEU A 418 -3.27 0.08 -19.80
C LEU A 418 -4.76 -0.29 -19.83
N TYR A 419 -5.32 -0.63 -20.99
CA TYR A 419 -6.74 -1.00 -21.11
C TYR A 419 -6.97 -2.51 -20.97
N LYS A 420 -6.03 -3.39 -21.35
CA LYS A 420 -6.28 -4.85 -21.34
C LYS A 420 -5.07 -5.70 -20.96
N GLY A 421 -3.93 -5.09 -20.61
CA GLY A 421 -2.72 -5.82 -20.25
C GLY A 421 -2.31 -5.61 -18.79
N ASP A 422 -1.04 -5.83 -18.53
CA ASP A 422 -0.42 -5.84 -17.19
C ASP A 422 -0.47 -4.50 -16.44
N LEU A 423 -0.77 -3.37 -17.09
CA LEU A 423 -0.92 -2.07 -16.44
C LEU A 423 -2.36 -1.75 -16.02
N TRP A 424 -3.35 -2.51 -16.47
CA TRP A 424 -4.77 -2.23 -16.20
C TRP A 424 -5.15 -2.42 -14.74
N LYS A 425 -4.96 -3.62 -14.16
CA LYS A 425 -5.27 -3.89 -12.74
C LYS A 425 -4.47 -2.97 -11.78
N PRO A 426 -3.16 -2.71 -12.00
CA PRO A 426 -2.45 -1.68 -11.23
C PRO A 426 -3.06 -0.28 -11.33
N PHE A 427 -3.58 0.11 -12.50
CA PHE A 427 -4.27 1.39 -12.67
C PHE A 427 -5.60 1.43 -11.90
N VAL A 428 -6.41 0.38 -11.98
CA VAL A 428 -7.65 0.24 -11.20
C VAL A 428 -7.34 0.41 -9.70
N ARG A 429 -6.28 -0.24 -9.21
CA ARG A 429 -5.85 -0.11 -7.82
C ARG A 429 -5.42 1.31 -7.42
N VAL A 430 -4.76 2.05 -8.33
CA VAL A 430 -4.45 3.47 -8.10
C VAL A 430 -5.73 4.30 -8.02
N MET A 431 -6.74 3.98 -8.86
CA MET A 431 -8.05 4.65 -8.83
C MET A 431 -8.83 4.32 -7.56
N ASP A 432 -8.74 3.11 -7.04
CA ASP A 432 -9.37 2.74 -5.76
C ASP A 432 -8.78 3.57 -4.61
N ILE A 433 -7.45 3.64 -4.49
CA ILE A 433 -6.80 4.49 -3.48
C ILE A 433 -7.25 5.95 -3.64
N TYR A 434 -7.39 6.43 -4.88
CA TYR A 434 -7.89 7.77 -5.16
C TYR A 434 -9.36 7.97 -4.74
N GLN A 435 -10.24 7.02 -5.06
CA GLN A 435 -11.65 7.04 -4.65
C GLN A 435 -11.78 7.07 -3.12
N SER A 436 -11.06 6.18 -2.44
CA SER A 436 -10.96 6.12 -0.99
C SER A 436 -10.51 7.46 -0.37
N LEU A 437 -9.52 8.14 -0.96
CA LEU A 437 -9.08 9.46 -0.49
C LEU A 437 -10.18 10.53 -0.57
N ILE A 438 -11.05 10.47 -1.57
CA ILE A 438 -12.14 11.42 -1.73
C ILE A 438 -13.27 11.11 -0.75
N TYR A 439 -13.68 9.84 -0.61
CA TYR A 439 -14.70 9.42 0.36
C TYR A 439 -14.30 9.79 1.79
N TRP A 440 -13.09 9.42 2.22
CA TRP A 440 -12.58 9.76 3.54
C TRP A 440 -12.45 11.28 3.75
N GLY A 441 -11.97 12.00 2.74
CA GLY A 441 -11.91 13.46 2.80
C GLY A 441 -13.28 14.09 2.99
N ALA A 442 -14.29 13.66 2.23
CA ALA A 442 -15.65 14.19 2.30
C ALA A 442 -16.32 13.82 3.64
N LEU A 443 -16.08 12.61 4.16
CA LEU A 443 -16.51 12.20 5.49
C LEU A 443 -15.86 13.06 6.57
N LEU A 444 -14.55 13.31 6.50
CA LEU A 444 -13.84 14.20 7.41
C LEU A 444 -14.39 15.63 7.37
N PHE A 445 -14.74 16.12 6.19
CA PHE A 445 -15.40 17.43 6.07
C PHE A 445 -16.66 17.49 6.93
N LEU A 446 -17.55 16.50 6.83
CA LEU A 446 -18.76 16.43 7.65
C LEU A 446 -18.45 16.24 9.14
N LEU A 447 -17.62 15.26 9.52
CA LEU A 447 -17.30 14.95 10.92
C LEU A 447 -16.63 16.11 11.66
N LEU A 448 -15.78 16.88 10.96
CA LEU A 448 -15.04 17.99 11.56
C LEU A 448 -15.84 19.30 11.54
N MET A 449 -16.77 19.46 10.59
CA MET A 449 -17.64 20.63 10.49
C MET A 449 -18.96 20.50 11.27
N ILE A 450 -19.49 19.29 11.51
CA ILE A 450 -20.79 19.10 12.20
C ILE A 450 -20.80 19.66 13.63
N ARG A 451 -19.62 19.77 14.24
CA ARG A 451 -19.41 20.43 15.54
C ARG A 451 -19.48 21.96 15.47
N LYS A 452 -19.57 22.54 14.28
CA LYS A 452 -19.71 23.98 13.99
C LYS A 452 -21.12 24.25 13.45
N LYS A 453 -21.55 25.51 13.52
CA LYS A 453 -22.77 25.97 12.83
C LYS A 453 -22.49 26.08 11.32
N ILE A 454 -22.76 25.02 10.56
CA ILE A 454 -22.55 25.01 9.10
C ILE A 454 -23.76 25.64 8.40
N PRO A 455 -23.57 26.70 7.59
CA PRO A 455 -24.60 27.21 6.70
C PRO A 455 -24.99 26.14 5.66
N VAL A 456 -26.29 25.98 5.40
CA VAL A 456 -26.81 24.90 4.55
C VAL A 456 -26.25 24.98 3.12
N GLU A 457 -25.99 26.20 2.63
CA GLU A 457 -25.45 26.42 1.29
C GLU A 457 -24.05 25.81 1.11
N LYS A 458 -23.25 25.71 2.18
CA LYS A 458 -21.93 25.06 2.12
C LYS A 458 -22.01 23.53 2.02
N LEU A 459 -23.18 22.95 2.29
CA LEU A 459 -23.45 21.53 2.12
C LEU A 459 -24.03 21.19 0.74
N GLY A 460 -24.23 22.18 -0.15
CA GLY A 460 -24.87 21.98 -1.45
C GLY A 460 -24.31 20.78 -2.23
N LEU A 461 -23.00 20.66 -2.36
CA LEU A 461 -22.36 19.53 -3.07
C LEU A 461 -22.58 18.17 -2.39
N ILE A 462 -22.61 18.14 -1.06
CA ILE A 462 -22.92 16.92 -0.30
C ILE A 462 -24.38 16.55 -0.45
N ILE A 463 -25.29 17.53 -0.46
CA ILE A 463 -26.72 17.29 -0.69
C ILE A 463 -26.93 16.70 -2.09
N VAL A 464 -26.16 17.15 -3.10
CA VAL A 464 -26.19 16.54 -4.44
C VAL A 464 -25.72 15.07 -4.38
N ALA A 465 -24.62 14.78 -3.69
CA ALA A 465 -24.14 13.40 -3.55
C ALA A 465 -25.13 12.49 -2.79
N ILE A 466 -25.76 12.99 -1.73
CA ILE A 466 -26.84 12.30 -1.00
C ILE A 466 -28.03 12.03 -1.94
N GLY A 467 -28.43 13.05 -2.71
CA GLY A 467 -29.52 12.93 -3.68
C GLY A 467 -29.21 11.87 -4.75
N GLY A 468 -27.98 11.86 -5.27
CA GLY A 468 -27.51 10.85 -6.21
C GLY A 468 -27.58 9.44 -5.61
N PHE A 469 -27.03 9.26 -4.41
CA PHE A 469 -27.05 7.97 -3.72
C PHE A 469 -28.48 7.45 -3.51
N ILE A 470 -29.40 8.29 -3.02
CA ILE A 470 -30.79 7.89 -2.78
C ILE A 470 -31.51 7.61 -4.10
N PHE A 471 -31.28 8.41 -5.14
CA PHE A 471 -31.94 8.26 -6.43
C PHE A 471 -31.60 6.92 -7.09
N TYR A 472 -30.33 6.53 -7.13
CA TYR A 472 -29.89 5.28 -7.76
C TYR A 472 -30.19 4.01 -6.95
N ILE A 473 -30.83 4.13 -5.78
CA ILE A 473 -31.49 2.97 -5.16
C ILE A 473 -32.69 2.54 -6.01
N PHE A 474 -33.43 3.49 -6.59
CA PHE A 474 -34.68 3.23 -7.31
C PHE A 474 -34.55 3.36 -8.84
N TRP A 475 -33.37 3.69 -9.35
CA TRP A 475 -33.13 3.91 -10.77
C TRP A 475 -32.14 2.88 -11.33
N GLU A 476 -32.06 2.78 -12.65
CA GLU A 476 -31.06 1.95 -13.35
C GLU A 476 -29.65 2.26 -12.85
N ALA A 477 -28.92 1.19 -12.51
CA ALA A 477 -27.62 1.24 -11.88
C ALA A 477 -26.49 1.15 -12.92
N LYS A 478 -25.50 2.04 -12.81
CA LYS A 478 -24.21 1.92 -13.52
C LYS A 478 -23.15 2.76 -12.84
N SER A 479 -21.90 2.28 -12.72
CA SER A 479 -20.83 3.04 -12.04
C SER A 479 -20.52 4.39 -12.70
N ARG A 480 -20.68 4.49 -14.03
CA ARG A 480 -20.63 5.75 -14.80
C ARG A 480 -21.50 6.87 -14.20
N TYR A 481 -22.66 6.52 -13.66
CA TYR A 481 -23.59 7.49 -13.11
C TYR A 481 -23.14 8.10 -11.80
N VAL A 482 -22.19 7.46 -11.10
CA VAL A 482 -21.64 7.96 -9.84
C VAL A 482 -20.61 9.08 -10.07
N PHE A 483 -19.96 9.11 -11.23
CA PHE A 483 -18.86 10.03 -11.53
C PHE A 483 -19.19 11.53 -11.29
N PRO A 484 -20.36 12.06 -11.69
CA PRO A 484 -20.75 13.44 -11.36
C PRO A 484 -20.76 13.73 -9.86
N TYR A 485 -21.26 12.82 -9.05
CA TYR A 485 -21.32 13.00 -7.58
C TYR A 485 -19.93 12.90 -6.97
N PHE A 486 -19.10 12.00 -7.48
CA PHE A 486 -17.69 11.93 -7.10
C PHE A 486 -16.96 13.25 -7.35
N MET A 487 -17.13 13.84 -8.53
CA MET A 487 -16.57 15.15 -8.87
C MET A 487 -17.07 16.26 -7.95
N MET A 488 -18.33 16.19 -7.50
CA MET A 488 -18.90 17.14 -6.54
C MET A 488 -18.42 16.90 -5.10
N MET A 489 -18.04 15.68 -4.72
CA MET A 489 -17.44 15.39 -3.41
C MET A 489 -15.99 15.89 -3.31
N LEU A 490 -15.26 15.97 -4.42
CA LEU A 490 -13.84 16.36 -4.46
C LEU A 490 -13.54 17.73 -3.75
N PRO A 491 -14.29 18.83 -3.99
CA PRO A 491 -14.14 20.07 -3.22
C PRO A 491 -14.32 19.90 -1.70
N CYS A 492 -15.32 19.13 -1.30
CA CYS A 492 -15.58 18.83 0.11
C CYS A 492 -14.45 17.99 0.71
N ALA A 493 -13.93 17.02 -0.04
CA ALA A 493 -12.79 16.21 0.38
C ALA A 493 -11.54 17.05 0.67
N CYS A 494 -11.23 18.01 -0.20
CA CYS A 494 -10.13 18.96 0.00
C CYS A 494 -10.30 19.77 1.29
N CYS A 495 -11.53 20.21 1.58
CA CYS A 495 -11.85 20.92 2.82
C CYS A 495 -11.70 20.03 4.05
N GLY A 496 -12.10 18.76 3.97
CA GLY A 496 -11.97 17.79 5.06
C GLY A 496 -10.52 17.47 5.40
N TRP A 497 -9.69 17.23 4.38
CA TRP A 497 -8.25 17.01 4.57
C TRP A 497 -7.55 18.23 5.17
N ASP A 498 -7.86 19.44 4.71
CA ASP A 498 -7.34 20.68 5.29
C ASP A 498 -7.72 20.81 6.78
N LEU A 499 -9.00 20.59 7.12
CA LEU A 499 -9.46 20.62 8.51
C LEU A 499 -8.78 19.57 9.38
N PHE A 500 -8.57 18.36 8.85
CA PHE A 500 -7.89 17.28 9.54
C PHE A 500 -6.43 17.63 9.83
N ILE A 501 -5.70 18.10 8.82
CA ILE A 501 -4.30 18.55 8.95
C ILE A 501 -4.19 19.71 9.93
N GLN A 502 -5.13 20.67 9.90
CA GLN A 502 -5.17 21.75 10.87
C GLN A 502 -5.35 21.23 12.29
N LYS A 503 -6.32 20.32 12.52
CA LYS A 503 -6.52 19.73 13.84
C LYS A 503 -5.30 18.97 14.29
N LEU A 504 -4.68 18.16 13.43
CA LEU A 504 -3.41 17.48 13.72
C LEU A 504 -2.33 18.49 14.09
N SER A 505 -2.17 19.57 13.32
CA SER A 505 -1.19 20.62 13.59
C SER A 505 -1.46 21.37 14.91
N GLN A 506 -2.73 21.61 15.25
CA GLN A 506 -3.15 22.24 16.49
C GLN A 506 -2.97 21.29 17.67
N TRP A 507 -3.26 20.01 17.52
CA TRP A 507 -2.97 18.97 18.52
C TRP A 507 -1.47 18.89 18.75
N TRP A 508 -0.69 19.00 17.68
CA TRP A 508 0.78 19.03 17.74
C TRP A 508 1.32 20.32 18.37
N LYS A 509 0.64 21.46 18.17
CA LYS A 509 0.96 22.77 18.78
C LYS A 509 0.47 22.90 20.24
N LYS A 510 -0.68 22.34 20.61
CA LYS A 510 -1.14 22.19 22.00
C LYS A 510 -0.29 21.17 22.76
N GLY A 511 0.19 20.14 22.08
CA GLY A 511 1.25 19.25 22.55
C GLY A 511 2.64 19.90 22.63
N ARG A 512 2.76 21.20 22.38
CA ARG A 512 3.97 22.03 22.58
C ARG A 512 3.93 22.87 23.85
N THR A 513 2.88 22.81 24.67
CA THR A 513 2.96 23.18 26.10
C THR A 513 3.92 22.17 26.75
N GLN A 514 5.09 22.65 27.16
CA GLN A 514 6.38 21.95 27.07
C GLN A 514 6.63 20.82 28.08
N GLU A 515 5.71 20.51 29.00
CA GLU A 515 5.94 19.52 30.08
C GLU A 515 5.19 18.20 29.92
N ARG A 516 3.95 18.17 29.40
CA ARG A 516 3.13 16.94 29.37
C ARG A 516 3.47 15.94 28.26
N VAL A 517 3.97 16.37 27.10
CA VAL A 517 4.29 15.46 25.97
C VAL A 517 5.67 14.84 26.10
N LYS A 518 6.59 15.46 26.85
CA LYS A 518 7.89 14.84 27.17
C LYS A 518 7.68 13.50 27.89
N GLY A 519 6.67 13.44 28.78
CA GLY A 519 6.24 12.22 29.45
C GLY A 519 5.68 11.16 28.51
N LEU A 520 4.71 11.49 27.64
CA LEU A 520 4.09 10.49 26.75
C LEU A 520 5.05 9.94 25.68
N THR A 521 5.95 10.76 25.14
CA THR A 521 6.91 10.31 24.11
C THR A 521 8.13 9.61 24.70
N SER A 522 8.60 10.00 25.90
CA SER A 522 9.57 9.19 26.65
C SER A 522 8.94 7.87 27.13
N HIS A 523 7.62 7.87 27.42
CA HIS A 523 6.89 6.64 27.69
C HIS A 523 6.81 5.74 26.46
N LEU A 524 6.65 6.26 25.23
CA LEU A 524 6.67 5.44 24.01
C LEU A 524 8.04 4.82 23.73
N GLU A 525 9.12 5.60 23.86
CA GLU A 525 10.48 5.07 23.68
C GLU A 525 10.82 4.04 24.78
N GLY A 526 10.48 4.35 26.03
CA GLY A 526 10.66 3.43 27.15
C GLY A 526 9.73 2.20 27.11
N PHE A 527 8.51 2.34 26.58
CA PHE A 527 7.57 1.23 26.40
C PHE A 527 8.02 0.32 25.26
N GLY A 528 8.39 0.90 24.11
CA GLY A 528 8.93 0.15 22.98
C GLY A 528 10.19 -0.63 23.37
N GLY A 529 11.11 0.02 24.08
CA GLY A 529 12.31 -0.65 24.62
C GLY A 529 11.97 -1.82 25.54
N LYS A 530 11.08 -1.60 26.52
CA LYS A 530 10.62 -2.67 27.44
C LYS A 530 9.88 -3.80 26.74
N ALA A 531 9.06 -3.49 25.73
CA ALA A 531 8.37 -4.50 24.94
C ALA A 531 9.37 -5.37 24.18
N ILE A 532 10.42 -4.78 23.59
CA ILE A 532 11.50 -5.52 22.94
C ILE A 532 12.23 -6.42 23.95
N LEU A 533 12.61 -5.86 25.11
CA LEU A 533 13.30 -6.64 26.16
C LEU A 533 12.43 -7.80 26.67
N LEU A 534 11.11 -7.61 26.81
CA LEU A 534 10.19 -8.67 27.21
C LEU A 534 10.06 -9.75 26.13
N LEU A 535 9.70 -9.33 24.91
CA LEU A 535 9.37 -10.24 23.81
C LEU A 535 10.59 -10.99 23.27
N ALA A 536 11.78 -10.41 23.35
CA ALA A 536 13.03 -11.10 23.01
C ALA A 536 13.61 -11.85 24.23
N GLY A 537 13.52 -11.26 25.42
CA GLY A 537 14.13 -11.81 26.64
C GLY A 537 13.44 -13.05 27.18
N VAL A 538 12.10 -13.14 27.10
CA VAL A 538 11.36 -14.34 27.54
C VAL A 538 11.75 -15.56 26.71
N PRO A 539 11.74 -15.53 25.37
CA PRO A 539 12.27 -16.64 24.56
C PRO A 539 13.75 -16.91 24.81
N SER A 540 14.60 -15.90 25.01
CA SER A 540 16.01 -16.13 25.36
C SER A 540 16.18 -16.85 26.71
N ALA A 541 15.37 -16.50 27.71
CA ALA A 541 15.39 -17.19 29.00
C ALA A 541 14.87 -18.63 28.88
N PHE A 542 13.83 -18.85 28.05
CA PHE A 542 13.37 -20.18 27.71
C PHE A 542 14.48 -21.00 27.02
N LEU A 543 15.15 -20.44 26.01
CA LEU A 543 16.25 -21.11 25.30
C LEU A 543 17.42 -21.42 26.23
N PHE A 544 17.78 -20.52 27.15
CA PHE A 544 18.78 -20.81 28.18
C PHE A 544 18.36 -22.01 29.04
N LEU A 545 17.15 -22.03 29.59
CA LEU A 545 16.69 -23.15 30.41
C LEU A 545 16.58 -24.45 29.62
N TYR A 546 16.18 -24.35 28.35
CA TYR A 546 16.02 -25.47 27.45
C TYR A 546 17.37 -26.08 27.06
N SER A 547 18.37 -25.25 26.73
CA SER A 547 19.72 -25.69 26.34
C SER A 547 20.50 -26.37 27.47
N LEU A 548 20.07 -26.22 28.73
CA LEU A 548 20.61 -26.99 29.85
C LEU A 548 20.19 -28.46 29.81
N VAL A 549 19.02 -28.76 29.25
CA VAL A 549 18.40 -30.10 29.33
C VAL A 549 18.40 -30.80 27.97
N PHE A 550 18.26 -30.04 26.89
CA PHE A 550 18.15 -30.58 25.54
C PHE A 550 19.05 -29.80 24.58
N THR A 551 19.59 -30.49 23.60
CA THR A 551 20.28 -29.92 22.44
C THR A 551 19.58 -30.42 21.18
N THR A 552 19.42 -29.53 20.19
CA THR A 552 19.08 -29.96 18.84
C THR A 552 20.36 -30.29 18.09
N VAL A 553 20.44 -31.51 17.58
CA VAL A 553 21.54 -32.01 16.76
C VAL A 553 21.00 -32.48 15.41
N TYR A 554 21.88 -32.74 14.46
CA TYR A 554 21.51 -33.39 13.21
C TYR A 554 21.64 -34.91 13.35
N GLU A 555 20.86 -35.68 12.58
CA GLU A 555 20.95 -37.14 12.54
C GLU A 555 22.31 -37.62 12.04
N SER A 556 22.82 -36.95 11.03
CA SER A 556 24.22 -37.05 10.60
C SER A 556 24.64 -35.73 9.94
N ASN A 557 25.93 -35.47 9.84
CA ASN A 557 26.41 -34.30 9.07
C ASN A 557 26.18 -34.41 7.55
N ASP A 558 25.66 -35.53 7.05
CA ASP A 558 25.23 -35.71 5.66
C ASP A 558 23.71 -35.58 5.46
N LEU A 559 22.92 -35.59 6.55
CA LEU A 559 21.46 -35.47 6.54
C LEU A 559 21.02 -34.22 7.32
N GLU A 560 20.31 -33.31 6.67
CA GLU A 560 19.78 -32.09 7.31
C GLU A 560 18.51 -32.35 8.16
N VAL A 561 18.45 -33.47 8.87
CA VAL A 561 17.31 -33.88 9.69
C VAL A 561 17.59 -33.55 11.16
N PRO A 562 16.81 -32.63 11.78
CA PRO A 562 17.00 -32.26 13.18
C PRO A 562 16.46 -33.33 14.12
N LEU A 563 17.21 -33.60 15.18
CA LEU A 563 16.85 -34.48 16.28
C LEU A 563 17.09 -33.79 17.62
N GLN A 564 16.38 -34.23 18.64
CA GLN A 564 16.56 -33.75 20.00
C GLN A 564 17.33 -34.78 20.83
N LYS A 565 18.38 -34.31 21.51
CA LYS A 565 19.18 -35.10 22.44
C LYS A 565 19.10 -34.51 23.84
N MET A 566 19.02 -35.37 24.86
CA MET A 566 19.14 -34.94 26.26
C MET A 566 20.59 -34.68 26.65
N ASP A 567 20.82 -33.59 27.37
CA ASP A 567 22.13 -33.17 27.84
C ASP A 567 22.37 -33.46 29.32
N PRO A 568 23.64 -33.63 29.72
CA PRO A 568 24.04 -33.66 31.12
C PRO A 568 23.98 -32.25 31.72
N ALA A 569 22.80 -31.81 32.15
CA ALA A 569 22.57 -30.47 32.70
C ALA A 569 23.60 -29.99 33.73
N PRO A 570 24.10 -30.82 34.67
CA PRO A 570 25.16 -30.40 35.61
C PRO A 570 26.46 -29.98 34.93
N LEU A 571 26.85 -30.64 33.82
CA LEU A 571 28.08 -30.31 33.09
C LEU A 571 27.92 -29.02 32.28
N ILE A 572 26.75 -28.80 31.68
CA ILE A 572 26.46 -27.53 30.99
C ILE A 572 26.42 -26.37 32.00
N LEU A 573 25.79 -26.56 33.16
CA LEU A 573 25.80 -25.57 34.24
C LEU A 573 27.22 -25.26 34.74
N LEU A 574 28.06 -26.28 34.90
CA LEU A 574 29.46 -26.10 35.26
C LEU A 574 30.22 -25.29 34.20
N PHE A 575 29.99 -25.56 32.91
CA PHE A 575 30.56 -24.79 31.81
C PHE A 575 30.14 -23.32 31.87
N VAL A 576 28.85 -23.06 32.03
CA VAL A 576 28.29 -21.69 32.13
C VAL A 576 28.88 -20.96 33.34
N ALA A 577 28.99 -21.63 34.49
CA ALA A 577 29.60 -21.07 35.70
C ALA A 577 31.10 -20.77 35.51
N ALA A 578 31.85 -21.69 34.88
CA ALA A 578 33.25 -21.49 34.55
C ALA A 578 33.45 -20.34 33.56
N GLY A 579 32.63 -20.25 32.51
CA GLY A 579 32.63 -19.15 31.55
C GLY A 579 32.37 -17.81 32.22
N LEU A 580 31.36 -17.72 33.09
CA LEU A 580 31.10 -16.52 33.90
C LEU A 580 32.29 -16.13 34.77
N ALA A 581 32.95 -17.11 35.41
CA ALA A 581 34.13 -16.87 36.23
C ALA A 581 35.29 -16.32 35.39
N VAL A 582 35.57 -16.92 34.23
CA VAL A 582 36.62 -16.47 33.29
C VAL A 582 36.35 -15.03 32.86
N LEU A 583 35.13 -14.72 32.41
CA LEU A 583 34.74 -13.37 32.00
C LEU A 583 34.90 -12.36 33.15
N TYR A 584 34.47 -12.72 34.36
CA TYR A 584 34.60 -11.87 35.55
C TYR A 584 36.07 -11.60 35.92
N PHE A 585 36.90 -12.64 36.00
CA PHE A 585 38.32 -12.50 36.36
C PHE A 585 39.12 -11.76 35.29
N ALA A 586 38.85 -12.03 34.00
CA ALA A 586 39.46 -11.30 32.90
C ALA A 586 39.12 -9.81 32.96
N GLY A 587 37.83 -9.47 33.15
CA GLY A 587 37.37 -8.10 33.34
C GLY A 587 38.02 -7.42 34.56
N LYS A 588 38.12 -8.13 35.69
CA LYS A 588 38.75 -7.62 36.92
C LYS A 588 40.25 -7.36 36.75
N GLN A 589 40.99 -8.26 36.10
CA GLN A 589 42.43 -8.10 35.89
C GLN A 589 42.75 -7.03 34.85
N LEU A 590 42.10 -7.07 33.69
CA LEU A 590 42.37 -6.15 32.58
C LEU A 590 41.96 -4.72 32.88
N LEU A 591 40.93 -4.51 33.72
CA LEU A 591 40.40 -3.19 34.06
C LEU A 591 40.87 -2.66 35.43
N LYS A 592 41.79 -3.37 36.10
CA LYS A 592 42.27 -3.09 37.46
C LYS A 592 42.83 -1.67 37.63
N LYS A 593 43.68 -1.21 36.70
CA LYS A 593 44.29 0.12 36.72
C LYS A 593 43.64 1.01 35.67
N GLU A 594 43.03 2.11 36.10
CA GLU A 594 42.26 3.02 35.24
C GLU A 594 43.09 3.59 34.07
N GLU A 595 44.32 4.04 34.36
CA GLU A 595 45.27 4.55 33.36
C GLU A 595 45.57 3.56 32.23
N ASN A 596 45.52 2.26 32.51
CA ASN A 596 45.86 1.21 31.55
C ASN A 596 44.64 0.65 30.79
N ARG A 597 43.40 1.01 31.15
CA ARG A 597 42.18 0.37 30.60
C ARG A 597 42.11 0.44 29.09
N LYS A 598 42.28 1.63 28.52
CA LYS A 598 42.24 1.85 27.06
C LYS A 598 43.33 1.05 26.34
N ARG A 599 44.54 1.02 26.89
CA ARG A 599 45.66 0.24 26.35
C ARG A 599 45.35 -1.26 26.38
N ASN A 600 44.89 -1.76 27.53
CA ASN A 600 44.58 -3.18 27.72
C ASN A 600 43.43 -3.64 26.81
N LEU A 601 42.39 -2.82 26.64
CA LEU A 601 41.28 -3.11 25.71
C LEU A 601 41.76 -3.18 24.25
N ASN A 602 42.63 -2.25 23.83
CA ASN A 602 43.18 -2.27 22.48
C ASN A 602 44.12 -3.46 22.24
N LEU A 603 44.91 -3.84 23.25
CA LEU A 603 45.75 -5.05 23.20
C LEU A 603 44.91 -6.31 23.14
N LEU A 604 43.81 -6.39 23.92
CA LEU A 604 42.88 -7.53 23.86
C LEU A 604 42.19 -7.60 22.49
N LEU A 605 41.72 -6.46 21.95
CA LEU A 605 41.15 -6.41 20.60
C LEU A 605 42.16 -6.91 19.56
N LEU A 606 43.41 -6.45 19.62
CA LEU A 606 44.46 -6.90 18.72
C LEU A 606 44.71 -8.41 18.87
N ALA A 607 44.80 -8.91 20.10
CA ALA A 607 45.01 -10.34 20.37
C ALA A 607 43.86 -11.20 19.83
N VAL A 608 42.61 -10.76 19.99
CA VAL A 608 41.42 -11.46 19.48
C VAL A 608 41.36 -11.41 17.95
N LEU A 609 41.68 -10.27 17.33
CA LEU A 609 41.78 -10.18 15.87
C LEU A 609 42.87 -11.10 15.32
N ILE A 610 44.03 -11.18 15.97
CA ILE A 610 45.09 -12.12 15.59
C ILE A 610 44.62 -13.56 15.77
N HIS A 611 43.98 -13.88 16.90
CA HIS A 611 43.43 -15.21 17.15
C HIS A 611 42.42 -15.63 16.07
N CYS A 612 41.42 -14.80 15.77
CA CYS A 612 40.45 -15.09 14.72
C CYS A 612 41.12 -15.19 13.34
N ALA A 613 42.08 -14.32 13.02
CA ALA A 613 42.80 -14.38 11.74
C ALA A 613 43.58 -15.69 11.60
N VAL A 614 44.31 -16.09 12.63
CA VAL A 614 45.10 -17.33 12.66
C VAL A 614 44.18 -18.54 12.59
N PHE A 615 43.12 -18.58 13.41
CA PHE A 615 42.16 -19.68 13.43
C PHE A 615 41.48 -19.84 12.07
N CYS A 616 40.86 -18.78 11.53
CA CYS A 616 40.14 -18.84 10.26
C CYS A 616 41.07 -19.17 9.10
N THR A 617 42.29 -18.62 9.07
CA THR A 617 43.27 -18.94 8.03
C THR A 617 43.71 -20.41 8.12
N ALA A 618 44.03 -20.90 9.31
CA ALA A 618 44.36 -22.31 9.51
C ALA A 618 43.20 -23.22 9.12
N TRP A 619 41.97 -22.87 9.51
CA TRP A 619 40.78 -23.62 9.17
C TRP A 619 40.53 -23.67 7.65
N ASN A 620 40.62 -22.53 6.97
CA ASN A 620 40.45 -22.44 5.51
C ASN A 620 41.49 -23.24 4.72
N LEU A 621 42.70 -23.43 5.28
CA LEU A 621 43.78 -24.22 4.66
C LEU A 621 43.63 -25.73 4.96
N LEU A 622 43.11 -26.10 6.12
CA LEU A 622 43.12 -27.48 6.61
C LEU A 622 41.81 -28.23 6.40
N ALA A 623 40.65 -27.59 6.58
CA ALA A 623 39.37 -28.28 6.73
C ALA A 623 38.70 -28.73 5.41
N LYS A 624 39.26 -28.38 4.24
CA LYS A 624 38.87 -28.84 2.88
C LYS A 624 37.35 -29.09 2.70
N SER A 625 36.52 -28.07 2.91
CA SER A 625 35.07 -28.19 2.73
C SER A 625 34.68 -28.41 1.27
N ALA A 626 33.72 -29.32 1.05
CA ALA A 626 33.13 -29.59 -0.27
C ALA A 626 32.05 -28.57 -0.63
N LEU A 627 31.89 -28.28 -1.93
CA LEU A 627 30.70 -27.58 -2.43
C LEU A 627 29.53 -28.55 -2.48
N ARG A 628 28.42 -28.19 -1.86
CA ARG A 628 27.18 -28.98 -1.81
C ARG A 628 26.00 -28.00 -1.86
N ALA A 629 24.82 -28.45 -2.30
CA ALA A 629 23.57 -27.67 -2.31
C ALA A 629 23.73 -26.25 -2.90
N ASP A 630 23.13 -25.21 -2.28
CA ASP A 630 23.16 -23.82 -2.79
C ASP A 630 24.58 -23.34 -3.17
N PRO A 631 25.63 -23.49 -2.33
CA PRO A 631 27.01 -23.13 -2.71
C PRO A 631 27.50 -23.70 -4.05
N LEU A 632 27.11 -24.94 -4.39
CA LEU A 632 27.49 -25.58 -5.65
C LEU A 632 26.84 -24.88 -6.85
N TYR A 633 25.54 -24.59 -6.77
CA TYR A 633 24.83 -23.87 -7.82
C TYR A 633 25.34 -22.43 -7.98
N ILE A 634 25.60 -21.72 -6.88
CA ILE A 634 26.20 -20.38 -6.92
C ILE A 634 27.57 -20.41 -7.60
N HIS A 635 28.39 -21.41 -7.28
CA HIS A 635 29.68 -21.61 -7.94
C HIS A 635 29.52 -21.82 -9.45
N ALA A 636 28.60 -22.69 -9.89
CA ALA A 636 28.33 -22.94 -11.30
C ALA A 636 27.84 -21.68 -12.04
N ILE A 637 26.92 -20.92 -11.43
CA ILE A 637 26.41 -19.66 -11.98
C ILE A 637 27.54 -18.64 -12.11
N ALA A 638 28.26 -18.36 -11.02
CA ALA A 638 29.33 -17.38 -10.98
C ALA A 638 30.47 -17.74 -11.94
N GLY A 639 30.80 -19.02 -12.01
CA GLY A 639 31.78 -19.58 -12.95
C GLY A 639 31.37 -19.34 -14.40
N GLY A 640 30.17 -19.78 -14.76
CA GLY A 640 29.67 -19.64 -16.13
C GLY A 640 29.58 -18.19 -16.59
N PHE A 641 29.13 -17.27 -15.72
CA PHE A 641 29.09 -15.85 -16.07
C PHE A 641 30.48 -15.18 -16.12
N ALA A 642 31.47 -15.73 -15.41
CA ALA A 642 32.86 -15.26 -15.48
C ALA A 642 33.56 -15.76 -16.75
N THR A 643 33.29 -16.99 -17.19
CA THR A 643 33.93 -17.63 -18.36
C THR A 643 33.16 -17.42 -19.66
N GLY A 644 31.87 -17.07 -19.60
CA GLY A 644 30.98 -16.91 -20.75
C GLY A 644 30.20 -18.17 -21.13
N ASP A 645 30.26 -19.23 -20.32
CA ASP A 645 29.60 -20.53 -20.57
C ASP A 645 28.75 -20.94 -19.36
N VAL A 646 27.49 -20.50 -19.32
CA VAL A 646 26.57 -20.82 -18.23
C VAL A 646 25.75 -22.05 -18.57
N GLY A 647 25.94 -23.13 -17.81
CA GLY A 647 25.17 -24.37 -17.98
C GLY A 647 23.68 -24.19 -17.70
N GLU A 648 22.84 -24.99 -18.38
CA GLU A 648 21.38 -24.93 -18.29
C GLU A 648 20.86 -25.17 -16.86
N SER A 649 21.42 -26.13 -16.13
CA SER A 649 21.03 -26.41 -14.73
C SER A 649 21.36 -25.27 -13.77
N ALA A 650 22.46 -24.54 -14.02
CA ALA A 650 22.82 -23.36 -13.25
C ALA A 650 21.85 -22.20 -13.55
N MET A 651 21.43 -22.06 -14.80
CA MET A 651 20.42 -21.09 -15.19
C MET A 651 19.03 -21.42 -14.64
N ASP A 652 18.61 -22.67 -14.69
CA ASP A 652 17.33 -23.11 -14.09
C ASP A 652 17.28 -22.80 -12.59
N TYR A 653 18.38 -23.05 -11.87
CA TYR A 653 18.48 -22.69 -10.45
C TYR A 653 18.38 -21.16 -10.24
N LEU A 654 19.07 -20.36 -11.07
CA LEU A 654 19.01 -18.90 -10.97
C LEU A 654 17.62 -18.35 -11.29
N TYR A 655 16.94 -18.95 -12.27
CA TYR A 655 15.57 -18.62 -12.66
C TYR A 655 14.58 -18.95 -11.54
N THR A 656 14.72 -20.14 -10.96
CA THR A 656 13.91 -20.59 -9.82
C THR A 656 14.14 -19.71 -8.59
N TYR A 657 15.40 -19.32 -8.34
CA TYR A 657 15.82 -18.60 -7.14
C TYR A 657 16.53 -17.27 -7.47
N PRO A 658 15.84 -16.28 -8.06
CA PRO A 658 16.47 -15.04 -8.52
C PRO A 658 17.05 -14.20 -7.38
N HIS A 659 16.64 -14.48 -6.14
CA HIS A 659 17.19 -13.83 -4.96
C HIS A 659 18.66 -14.17 -4.69
N GLN A 660 19.15 -15.30 -5.23
CA GLN A 660 20.51 -15.80 -5.07
C GLN A 660 21.54 -15.05 -5.94
N ALA A 661 21.09 -14.30 -6.93
CA ALA A 661 21.95 -13.63 -7.90
C ALA A 661 22.91 -12.59 -7.27
N GLY A 662 22.57 -12.04 -6.09
CA GLY A 662 23.48 -11.15 -5.35
C GLY A 662 24.75 -11.85 -4.84
N GLN A 663 24.64 -13.12 -4.45
CA GLN A 663 25.80 -13.94 -4.06
C GLN A 663 26.60 -14.39 -5.28
N ALA A 664 25.90 -14.77 -6.36
CA ALA A 664 26.55 -15.10 -7.63
C ALA A 664 27.40 -13.94 -8.14
N LEU A 665 26.92 -12.69 -8.02
CA LEU A 665 27.68 -11.50 -8.40
C LEU A 665 28.99 -11.35 -7.62
N LEU A 666 28.95 -11.56 -6.30
CA LEU A 666 30.18 -11.46 -5.50
C LEU A 666 31.18 -12.54 -5.90
N LEU A 667 30.73 -13.78 -6.04
CA LEU A 667 31.62 -14.88 -6.39
C LEU A 667 32.16 -14.72 -7.82
N GLU A 668 31.34 -14.21 -8.75
CA GLU A 668 31.75 -13.88 -10.11
C GLU A 668 32.85 -12.82 -10.11
N LEU A 669 32.71 -11.76 -9.31
CA LEU A 669 33.76 -10.74 -9.15
C LEU A 669 35.06 -11.33 -8.60
N VAL A 670 34.96 -12.25 -7.64
CA VAL A 670 36.13 -12.97 -7.13
C VAL A 670 36.82 -13.76 -8.23
N TYR A 671 36.06 -14.50 -9.06
CA TYR A 671 36.64 -15.26 -10.17
C TYR A 671 37.25 -14.39 -11.26
N ARG A 672 36.64 -13.25 -11.58
CA ARG A 672 37.18 -12.29 -12.56
C ARG A 672 38.48 -11.63 -12.09
N ILE A 673 38.61 -11.37 -10.79
CA ILE A 673 39.79 -10.66 -10.23
C ILE A 673 40.93 -11.62 -9.88
N PHE A 674 40.61 -12.75 -9.26
CA PHE A 674 41.61 -13.67 -8.68
C PHE A 674 41.74 -14.99 -9.44
N GLY A 675 40.95 -15.20 -10.49
CA GLY A 675 40.93 -16.42 -11.30
C GLY A 675 39.77 -17.35 -10.98
N TYR A 676 39.31 -18.08 -12.01
CA TYR A 676 38.26 -19.09 -11.90
C TYR A 676 38.62 -20.18 -10.85
N GLU A 677 37.63 -20.60 -10.06
CA GLU A 677 37.76 -21.53 -8.93
C GLU A 677 38.72 -21.13 -7.80
N ASN A 678 39.09 -19.85 -7.69
CA ASN A 678 39.92 -19.38 -6.58
C ASN A 678 39.11 -19.29 -5.26
N PHE A 679 38.76 -20.44 -4.69
CA PHE A 679 38.01 -20.55 -3.44
C PHE A 679 38.78 -19.98 -2.25
N LEU A 680 40.12 -20.03 -2.28
CA LEU A 680 40.95 -19.45 -1.23
C LEU A 680 40.73 -17.92 -1.15
N ALA A 681 40.57 -17.23 -2.28
CA ALA A 681 40.27 -15.80 -2.28
C ALA A 681 38.94 -15.50 -1.56
N PHE A 682 37.88 -16.27 -1.85
CA PHE A 682 36.59 -16.10 -1.17
C PHE A 682 36.68 -16.44 0.33
N ARG A 683 37.38 -17.51 0.70
CA ARG A 683 37.63 -17.89 2.10
C ARG A 683 38.41 -16.82 2.86
N THR A 684 39.39 -16.18 2.21
CA THR A 684 40.09 -15.02 2.78
C THR A 684 39.17 -13.82 2.95
N LEU A 685 38.25 -13.57 2.01
CA LEU A 685 37.22 -12.53 2.18
C LEU A 685 36.33 -12.83 3.40
N ASN A 686 35.92 -14.08 3.61
CA ASN A 686 35.20 -14.47 4.82
C ASN A 686 36.02 -14.23 6.09
N THR A 687 37.32 -14.56 6.09
CA THR A 687 38.22 -14.23 7.22
C THR A 687 38.23 -12.73 7.50
N LEU A 688 38.36 -11.90 6.46
CA LEU A 688 38.27 -10.43 6.60
C LEU A 688 36.90 -10.00 7.13
N GLY A 689 35.82 -10.68 6.72
CA GLY A 689 34.48 -10.51 7.26
C GLY A 689 34.40 -10.75 8.77
N VAL A 690 34.99 -11.84 9.27
CA VAL A 690 35.08 -12.13 10.71
C VAL A 690 35.85 -11.03 11.45
N LEU A 691 37.00 -10.60 10.92
CA LEU A 691 37.79 -9.52 11.53
C LEU A 691 37.01 -8.20 11.59
N LEU A 692 36.31 -7.87 10.51
CA LEU A 692 35.44 -6.69 10.44
C LEU A 692 34.29 -6.80 11.45
N LEU A 693 33.65 -7.97 11.56
CA LEU A 693 32.61 -8.26 12.54
C LEU A 693 33.11 -8.02 13.98
N VAL A 694 34.26 -8.60 14.35
CA VAL A 694 34.86 -8.45 15.69
C VAL A 694 35.13 -6.97 15.99
N PHE A 695 35.73 -6.27 15.04
CA PHE A 695 36.01 -4.85 15.20
C PHE A 695 34.73 -4.02 15.34
N CYS A 696 33.75 -4.24 14.46
CA CYS A 696 32.48 -3.51 14.48
C CYS A 696 31.70 -3.78 15.77
N GLY A 697 31.60 -5.03 16.22
CA GLY A 697 30.89 -5.36 17.46
C GLY A 697 31.59 -4.81 18.70
N TYR A 698 32.92 -4.70 18.72
CA TYR A 698 33.64 -3.98 19.79
C TYR A 698 33.25 -2.49 19.83
N ARG A 699 33.15 -1.84 18.64
CA ARG A 699 32.70 -0.45 18.52
C ARG A 699 31.24 -0.28 18.91
N ILE A 700 30.36 -1.16 18.47
CA ILE A 700 28.93 -1.18 18.80
C ILE A 700 28.73 -1.32 20.31
N THR A 701 29.41 -2.29 20.94
CA THR A 701 29.33 -2.52 22.41
C THR A 701 29.73 -1.27 23.18
N GLY A 702 30.80 -0.58 22.75
CA GLY A 702 31.23 0.68 23.33
C GLY A 702 30.22 1.82 23.16
N LEU A 703 29.60 1.94 21.98
CA LEU A 703 28.62 2.99 21.67
C LEU A 703 27.27 2.79 22.35
N LEU A 704 26.84 1.53 22.55
CA LEU A 704 25.53 1.23 23.14
C LEU A 704 25.53 1.28 24.67
N TYR A 705 26.57 0.74 25.31
CA TYR A 705 26.53 0.44 26.75
C TYR A 705 27.52 1.25 27.59
N GLU A 706 28.54 1.87 26.97
CA GLU A 706 29.58 2.64 27.68
C GLU A 706 30.24 1.87 28.84
N ASN A 707 30.29 0.53 28.74
CA ASN A 707 30.79 -0.37 29.77
C ASN A 707 32.05 -1.11 29.30
N ASP A 708 33.19 -0.84 29.96
CA ASP A 708 34.46 -1.49 29.63
C ASP A 708 34.44 -3.00 29.91
N ARG A 709 33.72 -3.45 30.94
CA ARG A 709 33.59 -4.89 31.25
C ARG A 709 32.80 -5.61 30.16
N ALA A 710 31.76 -4.98 29.61
CA ALA A 710 31.03 -5.51 28.46
C ALA A 710 31.90 -5.60 27.21
N LYS A 711 32.80 -4.63 26.96
CA LYS A 711 33.77 -4.68 25.86
C LYS A 711 34.76 -5.85 26.02
N VAL A 712 35.25 -6.11 27.23
CA VAL A 712 36.08 -7.31 27.51
C VAL A 712 35.28 -8.58 27.23
N ASN A 713 34.07 -8.67 27.77
CA ASN A 713 33.21 -9.84 27.57
C ASN A 713 32.90 -10.10 26.09
N TYR A 714 32.54 -9.05 25.34
CA TYR A 714 32.26 -9.17 23.91
C TYR A 714 33.47 -9.74 23.16
N LEU A 715 34.68 -9.24 23.44
CA LEU A 715 35.90 -9.67 22.77
C LEU A 715 36.21 -11.15 23.03
N LEU A 716 36.04 -11.62 24.27
CA LEU A 716 36.23 -13.02 24.63
C LEU A 716 35.16 -13.91 24.00
N LEU A 717 33.88 -13.50 24.07
CA LEU A 717 32.79 -14.24 23.43
C LEU A 717 32.94 -14.31 21.90
N ALA A 718 33.44 -13.23 21.27
CA ALA A 718 33.67 -13.22 19.83
C ALA A 718 34.84 -14.14 19.42
N ALA A 719 35.88 -14.26 20.27
CA ALA A 719 36.97 -15.21 20.06
C ALA A 719 36.47 -16.67 20.11
N ASP A 720 35.55 -16.96 21.04
CA ASP A 720 35.01 -18.31 21.28
C ASP A 720 33.77 -18.64 20.43
N CYS A 721 33.35 -17.75 19.52
CA CYS A 721 32.18 -17.95 18.67
C CYS A 721 32.48 -18.91 17.50
N ILE A 722 32.85 -20.15 17.80
CA ILE A 722 33.33 -21.15 16.84
C ILE A 722 32.43 -21.33 15.61
N PRO A 723 31.08 -21.33 15.70
CA PRO A 723 30.23 -21.45 14.52
C PRO A 723 30.58 -20.47 13.40
N VAL A 724 30.73 -19.16 13.71
CA VAL A 724 31.05 -18.15 12.68
C VAL A 724 32.48 -18.30 12.14
N LEU A 725 33.41 -18.80 12.96
CA LEU A 725 34.78 -19.06 12.54
C LEU A 725 34.87 -20.26 11.58
N ILE A 726 34.08 -21.31 11.80
CA ILE A 726 34.00 -22.48 10.91
C ILE A 726 33.36 -22.11 9.57
N TYR A 727 32.34 -21.25 9.60
CA TYR A 727 31.65 -20.76 8.40
C TYR A 727 32.57 -20.01 7.41
N THR A 728 33.79 -19.60 7.79
CA THR A 728 34.72 -18.97 6.83
C THR A 728 35.13 -19.89 5.70
N ASN A 729 35.07 -21.21 5.91
CA ASN A 729 35.43 -22.20 4.89
C ASN A 729 34.33 -22.42 3.83
N VAL A 730 33.09 -22.02 4.15
CA VAL A 730 31.91 -22.18 3.27
C VAL A 730 31.90 -21.06 2.22
N ILE A 731 31.76 -21.43 0.95
CA ILE A 731 31.71 -20.50 -0.19
C ILE A 731 30.28 -19.96 -0.34
N TYR A 732 29.84 -19.17 0.63
CA TYR A 732 28.48 -18.64 0.70
C TYR A 732 28.42 -17.35 1.54
N GLY A 733 27.31 -16.62 1.45
CA GLY A 733 27.23 -15.22 1.88
C GLY A 733 27.08 -14.93 3.38
N GLU A 734 26.96 -15.93 4.27
CA GLU A 734 26.60 -15.76 5.69
C GLU A 734 27.54 -14.81 6.44
N VAL A 735 28.84 -15.10 6.42
CA VAL A 735 29.84 -14.34 7.18
C VAL A 735 29.89 -12.88 6.71
N LEU A 736 29.87 -12.68 5.40
CA LEU A 736 29.90 -11.34 4.80
C LEU A 736 28.61 -10.57 5.06
N ALA A 737 27.45 -11.23 5.07
CA ALA A 737 26.18 -10.58 5.45
C ALA A 737 26.22 -10.09 6.90
N ILE A 738 26.69 -10.92 7.84
CA ILE A 738 26.80 -10.57 9.26
C ILE A 738 27.80 -9.43 9.46
N ALA A 739 28.95 -9.48 8.78
CA ALA A 739 29.97 -8.44 8.82
C ALA A 739 29.46 -7.10 8.27
N ALA A 740 28.76 -7.13 7.12
CA ALA A 740 28.18 -5.96 6.49
C ALA A 740 27.07 -5.34 7.34
N VAL A 741 26.19 -6.14 7.97
CA VAL A 741 25.22 -5.64 8.94
C VAL A 741 25.92 -5.04 10.16
N SER A 742 26.97 -5.67 10.67
CA SER A 742 27.73 -5.11 11.80
C SER A 742 28.35 -3.75 11.46
N LEU A 743 28.91 -3.60 10.25
CA LEU A 743 29.39 -2.32 9.75
C LEU A 743 28.24 -1.29 9.65
N ALA A 744 27.08 -1.70 9.12
CA ALA A 744 25.91 -0.84 9.01
C ALA A 744 25.42 -0.37 10.38
N LEU A 745 25.33 -1.25 11.38
CA LEU A 745 24.92 -0.90 12.75
C LEU A 745 25.93 0.07 13.39
N TRP A 746 27.23 -0.17 13.21
CA TRP A 746 28.25 0.76 13.71
C TRP A 746 28.14 2.14 13.06
N MET A 747 27.99 2.20 11.72
CA MET A 747 27.82 3.46 11.00
C MET A 747 26.52 4.16 11.36
N PHE A 748 25.43 3.41 11.57
CA PHE A 748 24.15 3.94 12.02
C PHE A 748 24.26 4.61 13.40
N LEU A 749 24.83 3.91 14.38
CA LEU A 749 25.03 4.43 15.74
C LEU A 749 25.95 5.66 15.75
N THR A 750 27.03 5.61 14.96
CA THR A 750 27.94 6.76 14.82
C THR A 750 27.24 7.94 14.14
N TRP A 751 26.41 7.68 13.11
CA TRP A 751 25.63 8.70 12.42
C TRP A 751 24.57 9.35 13.31
N LEU A 752 23.95 8.61 14.23
CA LEU A 752 23.02 9.19 15.21
C LEU A 752 23.71 10.24 16.10
N GLN A 753 25.00 10.06 16.38
CA GLN A 753 25.83 10.97 17.17
C GLN A 753 26.39 12.12 16.33
N GLU A 754 27.11 11.80 15.23
CA GLU A 754 27.89 12.76 14.45
C GLU A 754 27.14 13.38 13.26
N LYS A 755 26.14 12.69 12.72
CA LYS A 755 25.28 13.12 11.59
C LYS A 755 26.03 13.44 10.29
N LYS A 756 27.16 12.80 10.02
CA LYS A 756 27.92 12.99 8.77
C LYS A 756 27.31 12.18 7.64
N LEU A 757 27.13 12.79 6.46
CA LEU A 757 26.48 12.14 5.32
C LEU A 757 27.17 10.84 4.88
N TRP A 758 28.51 10.80 4.89
CA TRP A 758 29.27 9.61 4.48
C TRP A 758 28.98 8.39 5.36
N GLN A 759 28.64 8.58 6.64
CA GLN A 759 28.26 7.49 7.55
C GLN A 759 26.93 6.87 7.14
N PHE A 760 25.97 7.72 6.77
CA PHE A 760 24.67 7.27 6.25
C PHE A 760 24.83 6.54 4.91
N VAL A 761 25.67 7.06 4.01
CA VAL A 761 25.98 6.41 2.72
C VAL A 761 26.66 5.06 2.95
N CYS A 762 27.68 5.01 3.82
CA CYS A 762 28.38 3.76 4.16
C CYS A 762 27.44 2.73 4.80
N MET A 763 26.58 3.16 5.74
CA MET A 763 25.52 2.32 6.31
C MET A 763 24.61 1.74 5.22
N THR A 764 24.14 2.59 4.29
CA THR A 764 23.22 2.17 3.23
C THR A 764 23.89 1.17 2.28
N LEU A 765 25.12 1.43 1.84
CA LEU A 765 25.88 0.52 0.97
C LEU A 765 26.18 -0.81 1.67
N ALA A 766 26.51 -0.78 2.96
CA ALA A 766 26.73 -1.98 3.75
C ALA A 766 25.43 -2.81 3.88
N LEU A 767 24.27 -2.18 4.05
CA LEU A 767 22.97 -2.88 4.06
C LEU A 767 22.63 -3.47 2.69
N VAL A 768 22.90 -2.77 1.58
CA VAL A 768 22.73 -3.32 0.23
C VAL A 768 23.60 -4.56 0.04
N CYS A 769 24.88 -4.48 0.40
CA CYS A 769 25.80 -5.62 0.36
C CYS A 769 25.26 -6.78 1.21
N ALA A 770 24.80 -6.50 2.43
CA ALA A 770 24.24 -7.52 3.32
C ALA A 770 23.00 -8.21 2.72
N VAL A 771 22.09 -7.45 2.10
CA VAL A 771 20.87 -7.99 1.47
C VAL A 771 21.21 -8.85 0.25
N TYR A 772 22.17 -8.43 -0.58
CA TYR A 772 22.68 -9.23 -1.70
C TYR A 772 23.28 -10.56 -1.24
N MET A 773 23.94 -10.55 -0.09
CA MET A 773 24.48 -11.78 0.49
C MET A 773 23.36 -12.63 1.11
N LYS A 774 22.47 -12.04 1.90
CA LYS A 774 21.37 -12.73 2.57
C LYS A 774 20.16 -11.83 2.76
N ASN A 775 19.01 -12.26 2.27
CA ASN A 775 17.73 -11.57 2.47
C ASN A 775 17.36 -11.39 3.96
N ASN A 776 17.84 -12.25 4.85
CA ASN A 776 17.64 -12.11 6.31
C ASN A 776 18.18 -10.77 6.86
N ALA A 777 19.13 -10.13 6.16
CA ALA A 777 19.62 -8.80 6.51
C ALA A 777 18.53 -7.71 6.44
N LEU A 778 17.42 -7.95 5.72
CA LEU A 778 16.26 -7.05 5.72
C LEU A 778 15.67 -6.86 7.13
N ILE A 779 15.82 -7.84 8.02
CA ILE A 779 15.39 -7.70 9.42
C ILE A 779 16.20 -6.62 10.14
N ALA A 780 17.50 -6.51 9.87
CA ALA A 780 18.33 -5.43 10.40
C ALA A 780 17.93 -4.06 9.82
N VAL A 781 17.58 -4.00 8.52
CA VAL A 781 17.04 -2.78 7.89
C VAL A 781 15.76 -2.32 8.60
N VAL A 782 14.82 -3.25 8.85
CA VAL A 782 13.58 -2.98 9.58
C VAL A 782 13.86 -2.53 11.02
N ALA A 783 14.79 -3.18 11.72
CA ALA A 783 15.19 -2.79 13.08
C ALA A 783 15.76 -1.37 13.14
N ILE A 784 16.65 -1.00 12.21
CA ILE A 784 17.17 0.37 12.05
C ILE A 784 16.01 1.33 11.77
N GLY A 785 15.09 0.96 10.87
CA GLY A 785 13.91 1.74 10.53
C GLY A 785 13.01 2.02 11.74
N ILE A 786 12.73 1.00 12.55
CA ILE A 786 11.96 1.13 13.80
C ILE A 786 12.67 2.09 14.76
N VAL A 787 13.99 1.94 14.98
CA VAL A 787 14.74 2.86 15.83
C VAL A 787 14.69 4.30 15.29
N MET A 788 14.84 4.50 13.98
CA MET A 788 14.75 5.82 13.35
C MET A 788 13.35 6.44 13.51
N LEU A 789 12.27 5.66 13.36
CA LEU A 789 10.89 6.11 13.57
C LEU A 789 10.62 6.46 15.03
N VAL A 790 11.00 5.56 15.96
CA VAL A 790 10.85 5.78 17.40
C VAL A 790 11.63 7.02 17.83
N LYS A 791 12.88 7.21 17.39
CA LYS A 791 13.66 8.42 17.69
C LYS A 791 13.12 9.66 16.97
N ALA A 792 12.58 9.54 15.75
CA ALA A 792 11.95 10.67 15.05
C ALA A 792 10.72 11.20 15.81
N ILE A 793 9.94 10.30 16.40
CA ILE A 793 8.76 10.60 17.22
C ILE A 793 9.19 11.07 18.62
N GLY A 794 10.02 10.28 19.30
CA GLY A 794 10.49 10.45 20.67
C GLY A 794 11.33 11.71 20.87
N GLU A 795 12.35 11.91 20.02
CA GLU A 795 13.25 13.06 20.08
C GLU A 795 12.79 14.24 19.21
N ARG A 796 11.62 14.11 18.55
CA ARG A 796 11.06 15.09 17.58
C ARG A 796 12.02 15.46 16.44
N LYS A 797 13.01 14.63 16.14
CA LYS A 797 13.97 14.80 15.04
C LYS A 797 13.33 14.30 13.73
N ARG A 798 12.36 15.07 13.20
CA ARG A 798 11.61 14.72 11.97
C ARG A 798 12.50 14.40 10.76
N ARG A 799 13.74 14.92 10.74
CA ARG A 799 14.73 14.59 9.71
C ARG A 799 15.07 13.09 9.69
N LEU A 800 15.09 12.40 10.84
CA LEU A 800 15.35 10.95 10.89
C LEU A 800 14.29 10.16 10.10
N ALA A 801 13.00 10.52 10.21
CA ALA A 801 11.95 9.88 9.41
C ALA A 801 12.08 10.19 7.90
N LEU A 802 12.56 11.38 7.53
CA LEU A 802 12.82 11.71 6.12
C LEU A 802 13.96 10.89 5.53
N TRP A 803 14.99 10.54 6.32
CA TRP A 803 16.10 9.69 5.89
C TRP A 803 15.68 8.23 5.63
N LEU A 804 14.48 7.81 6.08
CA LEU A 804 13.94 6.50 5.71
C LEU A 804 13.56 6.40 4.24
N VAL A 805 13.17 7.51 3.61
CA VAL A 805 12.79 7.53 2.20
C VAL A 805 13.97 7.14 1.29
N PRO A 806 15.14 7.81 1.34
CA PRO A 806 16.29 7.40 0.53
C PRO A 806 16.82 6.01 0.93
N LEU A 807 16.77 5.63 2.23
CA LEU A 807 17.17 4.29 2.66
C LEU A 807 16.27 3.21 2.04
N ALA A 808 14.94 3.36 2.16
CA ALA A 808 13.96 2.42 1.61
C ALA A 808 14.03 2.36 0.08
N ALA A 809 14.17 3.52 -0.59
CA ALA A 809 14.32 3.56 -2.04
C ALA A 809 15.54 2.76 -2.51
N VAL A 810 16.72 2.96 -1.89
CA VAL A 810 17.93 2.23 -2.28
C VAL A 810 17.80 0.73 -2.00
N ILE A 811 17.28 0.33 -0.83
CA ILE A 811 17.15 -1.08 -0.47
C ILE A 811 16.12 -1.81 -1.36
N LEU A 812 14.97 -1.17 -1.65
CA LEU A 812 13.93 -1.78 -2.49
C LEU A 812 14.32 -1.85 -3.97
N LEU A 813 15.15 -0.92 -4.45
CA LEU A 813 15.65 -0.92 -5.84
C LEU A 813 16.86 -1.82 -6.06
N ALA A 814 17.59 -2.19 -5.00
CA ALA A 814 18.81 -2.99 -5.11
C ALA A 814 18.55 -4.37 -5.74
N GLN A 815 17.61 -5.15 -5.18
CA GLN A 815 17.35 -6.49 -5.68
C GLN A 815 16.86 -6.49 -7.15
N PRO A 816 15.84 -5.69 -7.53
CA PRO A 816 15.39 -5.64 -8.93
C PRO A 816 16.46 -5.14 -9.90
N ALA A 817 17.32 -4.21 -9.48
CA ALA A 817 18.42 -3.74 -10.32
C ALA A 817 19.42 -4.85 -10.62
N MET A 818 19.74 -5.67 -9.62
CA MET A 818 20.63 -6.82 -9.78
C MET A 818 19.96 -7.94 -10.59
N THR A 819 18.69 -8.24 -10.35
CA THR A 819 17.94 -9.22 -11.16
C THR A 819 17.93 -8.80 -12.63
N LYS A 820 17.61 -7.53 -12.93
CA LYS A 820 17.66 -7.00 -14.31
C LYS A 820 19.04 -7.06 -14.95
N LEU A 821 20.11 -6.90 -14.17
CA LEU A 821 21.47 -7.06 -14.68
C LEU A 821 21.71 -8.50 -15.16
N TYR A 822 21.26 -9.51 -14.42
CA TYR A 822 21.40 -10.90 -14.83
C TYR A 822 20.43 -11.27 -15.96
N GLU A 823 19.20 -10.77 -15.97
CA GLU A 823 18.27 -10.93 -17.10
C GLU A 823 18.87 -10.41 -18.40
N ALA A 824 19.44 -9.20 -18.37
CA ALA A 824 20.08 -8.60 -19.54
C ALA A 824 21.30 -9.38 -20.03
N ARG A 825 21.99 -10.11 -19.14
CA ARG A 825 23.17 -10.91 -19.47
C ARG A 825 22.84 -12.34 -19.89
N SER A 826 21.78 -12.92 -19.35
CA SER A 826 21.39 -14.31 -19.58
C SER A 826 20.35 -14.47 -20.68
N GLY A 827 19.50 -13.45 -20.90
CA GLY A 827 18.32 -13.54 -21.75
C GLY A 827 17.12 -14.25 -21.09
N TRP A 828 17.22 -14.68 -19.83
CA TRP A 828 16.15 -15.36 -19.09
C TRP A 828 15.29 -14.36 -18.30
N PRO A 829 13.95 -14.52 -18.24
CA PRO A 829 13.05 -13.63 -17.52
C PRO A 829 13.01 -13.93 -16.01
N LEU A 830 14.08 -13.60 -15.29
CA LEU A 830 14.22 -13.85 -13.84
C LEU A 830 13.13 -13.18 -12.97
N SER A 831 12.34 -12.26 -13.52
CA SER A 831 11.19 -11.63 -12.88
C SER A 831 10.05 -12.61 -12.56
N GLU A 832 10.01 -13.76 -13.21
CA GLU A 832 8.99 -14.81 -13.02
C GLU A 832 9.44 -15.90 -12.05
N GLY A 833 10.52 -15.68 -11.28
CA GLY A 833 11.01 -16.68 -10.33
C GLY A 833 10.04 -17.01 -9.18
N MET A 834 10.34 -18.09 -8.47
CA MET A 834 9.46 -18.70 -7.47
C MET A 834 8.90 -17.69 -6.44
N PRO A 835 7.57 -17.64 -6.21
CA PRO A 835 6.98 -16.71 -5.28
C PRO A 835 7.34 -17.00 -3.82
N LYS A 836 7.48 -15.93 -3.04
CA LYS A 836 7.85 -16.00 -1.60
C LYS A 836 6.78 -16.66 -0.72
N SER A 837 5.54 -16.74 -1.18
CA SER A 837 4.44 -17.40 -0.47
C SER A 837 4.67 -18.91 -0.31
N LEU A 838 5.35 -19.57 -1.26
CA LEU A 838 5.69 -20.99 -1.16
C LEU A 838 6.60 -21.29 0.04
N TRP A 839 7.54 -20.39 0.34
CA TRP A 839 8.41 -20.50 1.52
C TRP A 839 7.64 -20.33 2.84
N VAL A 840 6.57 -19.51 2.83
CA VAL A 840 5.66 -19.38 3.97
C VAL A 840 4.81 -20.64 4.12
N ALA A 841 4.27 -21.16 3.02
CA ALA A 841 3.50 -22.40 3.00
C ALA A 841 4.32 -23.56 3.58
N MET A 842 5.52 -23.79 3.05
CA MET A 842 6.46 -24.79 3.57
C MET A 842 6.83 -24.54 5.04
N GLY A 843 7.02 -23.28 5.43
CA GLY A 843 7.28 -22.90 6.82
C GLY A 843 6.18 -23.33 7.80
N LEU A 844 4.95 -23.57 7.32
CA LEU A 844 3.80 -24.02 8.12
C LEU A 844 3.51 -25.52 7.96
N GLN A 845 4.41 -26.29 7.36
CA GLN A 845 4.31 -27.73 7.13
C GLN A 845 5.37 -28.51 7.94
N GLY A 846 5.29 -29.84 7.89
CA GLY A 846 6.21 -30.74 8.58
C GLY A 846 5.66 -31.24 9.92
N ASP A 847 6.34 -32.22 10.49
CA ASP A 847 5.98 -32.89 11.74
C ASP A 847 7.19 -32.92 12.68
N GLY A 848 7.05 -33.54 13.86
CA GLY A 848 8.21 -33.80 14.72
C GLY A 848 9.17 -32.60 14.92
N MET A 849 10.47 -32.87 14.82
CA MET A 849 11.52 -31.86 14.88
C MET A 849 11.78 -31.17 13.52
N SER A 850 11.27 -31.74 12.42
CA SER A 850 11.28 -31.21 11.06
C SER A 850 10.17 -30.17 10.80
N SER A 851 9.40 -29.79 11.81
CA SER A 851 8.33 -28.79 11.71
C SER A 851 8.89 -27.47 11.17
N GLY A 852 8.44 -27.10 9.96
CA GLY A 852 8.80 -25.90 9.25
C GLY A 852 10.18 -25.89 8.58
N TRP A 853 10.85 -27.04 8.50
CA TRP A 853 12.13 -27.22 7.79
C TRP A 853 11.91 -27.29 6.28
N TRP A 854 13.00 -27.18 5.53
CA TRP A 854 12.97 -27.36 4.08
C TRP A 854 12.43 -28.74 3.70
N ASN A 855 11.57 -28.76 2.69
CA ASN A 855 11.13 -29.96 1.98
C ASN A 855 10.97 -29.60 0.49
N GLU A 856 10.65 -30.60 -0.34
CA GLU A 856 10.51 -30.42 -1.79
C GLU A 856 9.23 -29.68 -2.22
N PHE A 857 8.35 -29.31 -1.28
CA PHE A 857 7.04 -28.71 -1.58
C PHE A 857 7.14 -27.46 -2.48
N PRO A 858 8.02 -26.47 -2.22
CA PRO A 858 8.12 -25.29 -3.09
C PRO A 858 8.52 -25.64 -4.52
N ASP A 859 9.46 -26.59 -4.69
CA ASP A 859 9.94 -27.00 -6.02
C ASP A 859 8.88 -27.80 -6.76
N GLN A 860 8.22 -28.76 -6.10
CA GLN A 860 7.14 -29.56 -6.70
C GLN A 860 5.98 -28.67 -7.15
N VAL A 861 5.54 -27.74 -6.29
CA VAL A 861 4.43 -26.84 -6.63
C VAL A 861 4.82 -25.88 -7.75
N TYR A 862 6.02 -25.30 -7.71
CA TYR A 862 6.44 -24.32 -8.72
C TYR A 862 6.78 -24.96 -10.07
N LYS A 863 7.55 -26.04 -10.08
CA LYS A 863 8.05 -26.67 -11.31
C LYS A 863 7.05 -27.66 -11.90
N ASP A 864 6.47 -28.53 -11.08
CA ASP A 864 5.67 -29.65 -11.56
C ASP A 864 4.18 -29.29 -11.67
N GLU A 865 3.60 -28.66 -10.64
CA GLU A 865 2.17 -28.32 -10.63
C GLU A 865 1.85 -27.02 -11.37
N ALA A 866 2.66 -25.98 -11.16
CA ALA A 866 2.48 -24.68 -11.77
C ALA A 866 3.19 -24.54 -13.12
N GLY A 867 4.14 -25.42 -13.46
CA GLY A 867 4.84 -25.37 -14.75
C GLY A 867 5.67 -24.10 -14.94
N TYR A 868 6.35 -23.63 -13.88
CA TYR A 868 7.08 -22.36 -13.80
C TYR A 868 6.22 -21.08 -13.88
N ASP A 869 4.90 -21.19 -13.72
CA ASP A 869 4.00 -20.04 -13.60
C ASP A 869 3.99 -19.50 -12.15
N ALA A 870 4.55 -18.29 -11.96
CA ALA A 870 4.65 -17.67 -10.64
C ALA A 870 3.30 -17.25 -10.04
N GLU A 871 2.32 -16.85 -10.85
CA GLU A 871 1.00 -16.44 -10.36
C GLU A 871 0.22 -17.66 -9.89
N LYS A 872 0.17 -18.71 -10.72
CA LYS A 872 -0.46 -19.98 -10.37
C LYS A 872 0.19 -20.61 -9.12
N ALA A 873 1.52 -20.60 -9.04
CA ALA A 873 2.24 -21.08 -7.85
C ALA A 873 1.90 -20.28 -6.58
N ASP A 874 1.70 -18.96 -6.70
CA ASP A 874 1.31 -18.10 -5.57
C ASP A 874 -0.11 -18.40 -5.08
N GLU A 875 -1.05 -18.73 -5.98
CA GLU A 875 -2.40 -19.17 -5.62
C GLU A 875 -2.41 -20.52 -4.89
N LEU A 876 -1.64 -21.50 -5.38
CA LEU A 876 -1.48 -22.80 -4.72
C LEU A 876 -0.83 -22.64 -3.34
N ALA A 877 0.18 -21.77 -3.22
CA ALA A 877 0.80 -21.46 -1.94
C ALA A 877 -0.17 -20.84 -0.94
N LYS A 878 -0.97 -19.85 -1.36
CA LYS A 878 -2.00 -19.21 -0.51
C LYS A 878 -3.05 -20.20 -0.04
N THR A 879 -3.42 -21.15 -0.90
CA THR A 879 -4.35 -22.23 -0.55
C THR A 879 -3.73 -23.13 0.52
N ALA A 880 -2.49 -23.59 0.32
CA ALA A 880 -1.77 -24.41 1.29
C ALA A 880 -1.60 -23.71 2.66
N ILE A 881 -1.28 -22.41 2.66
CA ILE A 881 -1.21 -21.60 3.89
C ILE A 881 -2.56 -21.59 4.60
N SER A 882 -3.65 -21.41 3.87
CA SER A 882 -5.00 -21.37 4.44
C SER A 882 -5.36 -22.69 5.11
N VAL A 883 -5.02 -23.82 4.47
CA VAL A 883 -5.21 -25.17 5.03
C VAL A 883 -4.40 -25.36 6.32
N SER A 884 -3.12 -24.98 6.34
CA SER A 884 -2.31 -25.06 7.57
C SER A 884 -2.90 -24.21 8.71
N LEU A 885 -3.36 -22.99 8.41
CA LEU A 885 -3.94 -22.09 9.40
C LEU A 885 -5.28 -22.61 9.94
N GLU A 886 -6.10 -23.21 9.08
CA GLU A 886 -7.35 -23.87 9.49
C GLU A 886 -7.07 -25.07 10.39
N GLY A 887 -6.13 -25.94 10.02
CA GLY A 887 -5.69 -27.07 10.86
C GLY A 887 -5.17 -26.62 12.24
N PHE A 888 -4.41 -25.52 12.29
CA PHE A 888 -3.97 -24.93 13.56
C PHE A 888 -5.10 -24.35 14.40
N ARG A 889 -6.13 -23.78 13.75
CA ARG A 889 -7.32 -23.24 14.43
C ARG A 889 -8.19 -24.35 15.02
N GLU A 890 -8.35 -25.45 14.28
CA GLU A 890 -9.08 -26.63 14.75
C GLU A 890 -8.36 -27.33 15.90
N ASN A 891 -7.01 -27.38 15.85
CA ASN A 891 -6.19 -28.08 16.83
C ASN A 891 -5.14 -27.16 17.50
N PRO A 892 -5.56 -26.22 18.37
CA PRO A 892 -4.66 -25.23 18.96
C PRO A 892 -3.53 -25.82 19.81
N LYS A 893 -3.76 -27.00 20.43
CA LYS A 893 -2.71 -27.73 21.15
C LYS A 893 -1.63 -28.27 20.20
N ALA A 894 -2.02 -28.84 19.07
CA ALA A 894 -1.09 -29.32 18.05
C ALA A 894 -0.32 -28.15 17.44
N ALA A 895 -0.99 -27.03 17.18
CA ALA A 895 -0.34 -25.79 16.72
C ALA A 895 0.73 -25.29 17.71
N ALA A 896 0.42 -25.26 19.00
CA ALA A 896 1.40 -24.86 20.03
C ALA A 896 2.62 -25.80 20.05
N VAL A 897 2.41 -27.12 19.94
CA VAL A 897 3.50 -28.10 19.86
C VAL A 897 4.33 -27.91 18.59
N PHE A 898 3.68 -27.70 17.43
CA PHE A 898 4.34 -27.42 16.16
C PHE A 898 5.27 -26.21 16.28
N PHE A 899 4.77 -25.06 16.74
CA PHE A 899 5.59 -23.86 16.86
C PHE A 899 6.69 -23.96 17.91
N VAL A 900 6.46 -24.69 19.02
CA VAL A 900 7.53 -24.95 19.99
C VAL A 900 8.64 -25.79 19.37
N ARG A 901 8.30 -26.89 18.67
CA ARG A 901 9.27 -27.78 18.01
C ARG A 901 10.04 -27.06 16.90
N LYS A 902 9.33 -26.31 16.06
CA LYS A 902 9.91 -25.42 15.03
C LYS A 902 10.85 -24.38 15.65
N PHE A 903 10.46 -23.79 16.78
CA PHE A 903 11.28 -22.78 17.46
C PHE A 903 12.57 -23.40 18.04
N VAL A 904 12.47 -24.49 18.80
CA VAL A 904 13.66 -25.11 19.40
C VAL A 904 14.56 -25.76 18.35
N SER A 905 14.02 -26.31 17.25
CA SER A 905 14.84 -26.97 16.23
C SER A 905 15.80 -26.02 15.52
N GLN A 906 15.45 -24.73 15.40
CA GLN A 906 16.36 -23.71 14.86
C GLN A 906 17.25 -23.08 15.94
N TRP A 907 16.65 -22.66 17.06
CA TRP A 907 17.31 -21.78 18.01
C TRP A 907 18.08 -22.50 19.11
N ASN A 908 17.87 -23.82 19.24
CA ASN A 908 18.55 -24.70 20.16
C ASN A 908 19.56 -25.65 19.45
N ASP A 909 19.97 -25.30 18.22
CA ASP A 909 21.11 -25.91 17.53
C ASP A 909 22.40 -25.11 17.84
N PRO A 910 23.35 -25.66 18.62
CA PRO A 910 24.59 -24.98 18.99
C PRO A 910 25.57 -24.81 17.85
N SER A 911 25.48 -25.66 16.83
CA SER A 911 26.35 -25.59 15.66
C SER A 911 25.86 -24.53 14.67
N TYR A 912 24.58 -24.16 14.75
CA TYR A 912 23.87 -23.37 13.74
C TYR A 912 24.13 -23.89 12.31
N GLY A 913 24.15 -25.21 12.15
CA GLY A 913 24.45 -25.91 10.90
C GLY A 913 25.88 -25.79 10.38
N CYS A 914 26.84 -25.25 11.16
CA CYS A 914 28.19 -24.97 10.65
C CYS A 914 28.93 -26.22 10.20
N GLN A 915 28.84 -27.34 10.96
CA GLN A 915 29.50 -28.60 10.64
C GLN A 915 28.85 -29.33 9.47
N VAL A 916 27.52 -29.29 9.37
CA VAL A 916 26.74 -29.86 8.26
C VAL A 916 27.04 -29.11 6.96
N THR A 917 26.95 -27.79 7.00
CA THR A 917 27.18 -26.93 5.82
C THR A 917 28.62 -27.03 5.33
N SER A 918 29.59 -27.21 6.23
CA SER A 918 31.00 -27.39 5.87
C SER A 918 31.37 -28.82 5.44
N GLY A 919 30.44 -29.78 5.54
CA GLY A 919 30.68 -31.20 5.27
C GLY A 919 31.72 -31.83 6.22
N SER A 920 31.78 -31.37 7.47
CA SER A 920 32.76 -31.82 8.47
C SER A 920 32.28 -33.07 9.20
N GLN A 921 33.21 -33.84 9.80
CA GLN A 921 32.83 -34.97 10.65
C GLN A 921 32.17 -34.49 11.94
N GLU A 922 31.25 -35.31 12.46
CA GLU A 922 30.67 -35.06 13.78
C GLU A 922 31.75 -35.09 14.85
N THR A 923 31.79 -34.03 15.65
CA THR A 923 32.81 -33.88 16.69
C THR A 923 32.12 -33.62 18.03
N PRO A 924 31.82 -34.67 18.83
CA PRO A 924 31.02 -34.53 20.05
C PRO A 924 31.57 -33.53 21.07
N ALA A 925 32.90 -33.46 21.22
CA ALA A 925 33.55 -32.51 22.12
C ALA A 925 33.32 -31.05 21.69
N LEU A 926 33.36 -30.79 20.38
CA LEU A 926 33.08 -29.46 19.82
C LEU A 926 31.60 -29.12 19.96
N ALA A 927 30.69 -30.07 19.71
CA ALA A 927 29.26 -29.88 19.91
C ALA A 927 28.93 -29.54 21.38
N PHE A 928 29.56 -30.23 22.34
CA PHE A 928 29.43 -29.91 23.77
C PHE A 928 29.93 -28.50 24.09
N PHE A 929 31.09 -28.10 23.57
CA PHE A 929 31.61 -26.74 23.74
C PHE A 929 30.64 -25.70 23.19
N MET A 930 30.13 -25.91 21.98
CA MET A 930 29.18 -24.98 21.34
C MET A 930 27.85 -24.91 22.11
N ASN A 931 27.36 -26.01 22.69
CA ASN A 931 26.18 -25.98 23.56
C ASN A 931 26.42 -25.18 24.85
N GLY A 932 27.55 -25.42 25.53
CA GLY A 932 27.94 -24.63 26.70
C GLY A 932 28.05 -23.14 26.38
N PHE A 933 28.64 -22.80 25.23
CA PHE A 933 28.76 -21.43 24.74
C PHE A 933 27.39 -20.80 24.42
N GLN A 934 26.52 -21.50 23.67
CA GLN A 934 25.17 -21.07 23.35
C GLN A 934 24.35 -20.79 24.62
N SER A 935 24.43 -21.70 25.60
CA SER A 935 23.80 -21.54 26.92
C SER A 935 24.30 -20.27 27.64
N LEU A 936 25.61 -20.01 27.61
CA LEU A 936 26.19 -18.79 28.18
C LEU A 936 25.70 -17.52 27.48
N ILE A 937 25.57 -17.53 26.14
CA ILE A 937 25.04 -16.39 25.37
C ILE A 937 23.57 -16.13 25.71
N PHE A 938 22.72 -17.16 25.78
CA PHE A 938 21.31 -16.99 26.15
C PHE A 938 21.14 -16.56 27.61
N LEU A 939 21.99 -17.01 28.53
CA LEU A 939 22.06 -16.45 29.88
C LEU A 939 22.38 -14.96 29.85
N GLY A 940 23.34 -14.55 29.02
CA GLY A 940 23.68 -13.16 28.79
C GLY A 940 22.50 -12.35 28.26
N ALA A 941 21.82 -12.83 27.22
CA ALA A 941 20.67 -12.15 26.63
C ALA A 941 19.49 -12.04 27.61
N ALA A 942 19.19 -13.10 28.38
CA ALA A 942 18.18 -13.08 29.43
C ALA A 942 18.58 -12.13 30.57
N GLY A 943 19.84 -12.17 31.00
CA GLY A 943 20.41 -11.27 31.99
C GLY A 943 20.32 -9.81 31.57
N PHE A 944 20.62 -9.51 30.31
CA PHE A 944 20.44 -8.20 29.71
C PHE A 944 18.97 -7.79 29.81
N ALA A 945 18.04 -8.58 29.26
CA ALA A 945 16.62 -8.27 29.28
C ALA A 945 16.08 -7.96 30.70
N ILE A 946 16.43 -8.79 31.69
CA ILE A 946 15.95 -8.65 33.07
C ILE A 946 16.58 -7.45 33.79
N LEU A 947 17.91 -7.32 33.73
CA LEU A 947 18.64 -6.30 34.49
C LEU A 947 18.53 -4.91 33.86
N TRP A 948 18.33 -4.85 32.55
CA TRP A 948 18.14 -3.61 31.80
C TRP A 948 16.69 -3.15 31.69
N PHE A 949 15.70 -3.99 32.03
CA PHE A 949 14.28 -3.62 32.01
C PHE A 949 13.97 -2.32 32.77
N ARG A 950 14.73 -2.04 33.84
CA ARG A 950 14.61 -0.80 34.65
C ARG A 950 15.71 0.24 34.38
N ARG A 951 16.77 -0.11 33.65
CA ARG A 951 17.95 0.75 33.42
C ARG A 951 18.02 1.35 32.03
N GLN A 952 17.22 0.86 31.08
CA GLN A 952 17.25 1.32 29.69
C GLN A 952 17.05 2.84 29.60
N LYS A 953 17.97 3.50 28.88
CA LYS A 953 17.97 4.96 28.69
C LYS A 953 17.50 5.36 27.31
N SER A 954 17.80 4.56 26.28
CA SER A 954 17.39 4.82 24.90
C SER A 954 17.04 3.55 24.12
N ILE A 955 16.27 3.69 23.04
CA ILE A 955 15.78 2.57 22.23
C ILE A 955 16.91 1.86 21.46
N GLU A 956 17.94 2.59 21.02
CA GLU A 956 19.08 2.00 20.30
C GLU A 956 19.85 0.96 21.12
N GLN A 957 19.80 1.02 22.45
CA GLN A 957 20.42 0.03 23.34
C GLN A 957 19.77 -1.35 23.22
N SER A 958 18.51 -1.40 22.75
CA SER A 958 17.78 -2.64 22.47
C SER A 958 18.02 -3.16 21.04
N LEU A 959 18.85 -2.50 20.22
CA LEU A 959 18.99 -2.85 18.80
C LEU A 959 19.41 -4.31 18.55
N PRO A 960 20.38 -4.91 19.28
CA PRO A 960 20.67 -6.35 19.15
C PRO A 960 19.47 -7.24 19.50
N MET A 961 18.75 -6.92 20.59
CA MET A 961 17.55 -7.66 21.01
C MET A 961 16.39 -7.48 20.03
N LEU A 962 16.28 -6.31 19.38
CA LEU A 962 15.26 -6.02 18.38
C LEU A 962 15.51 -6.83 17.09
N ILE A 963 16.77 -6.96 16.68
CA ILE A 963 17.15 -7.81 15.54
C ILE A 963 16.84 -9.28 15.86
N LEU A 964 17.17 -9.74 17.08
CA LEU A 964 16.81 -11.08 17.54
C LEU A 964 15.29 -11.31 17.54
N LEU A 965 14.52 -10.35 18.07
CA LEU A 965 13.05 -10.40 18.06
C LEU A 965 12.49 -10.49 16.64
N GLY A 966 13.04 -9.70 15.70
CA GLY A 966 12.68 -9.77 14.30
C GLY A 966 12.93 -11.16 13.71
N GLY A 967 14.08 -11.77 14.04
CA GLY A 967 14.40 -13.14 13.65
C GLY A 967 13.42 -14.16 14.23
N PHE A 968 13.09 -14.07 15.53
CA PHE A 968 12.09 -14.94 16.15
C PHE A 968 10.74 -14.85 15.43
N LEU A 969 10.23 -13.63 15.21
CA LEU A 969 8.92 -13.42 14.60
C LEU A 969 8.88 -13.85 13.13
N PHE A 970 9.93 -13.56 12.37
CA PHE A 970 10.01 -13.90 10.94
C PHE A 970 10.00 -15.42 10.73
N HIS A 971 10.83 -16.14 11.48
CA HIS A 971 10.96 -17.59 11.34
C HIS A 971 9.81 -18.38 11.98
N LEU A 972 8.82 -17.73 12.61
CA LEU A 972 7.56 -18.42 12.93
C LEU A 972 6.75 -18.71 11.66
N ALA A 973 6.75 -17.81 10.69
CA ALA A 973 6.01 -17.99 9.43
C ALA A 973 6.88 -18.59 8.31
N TRP A 974 8.19 -18.33 8.33
CA TRP A 974 9.12 -18.72 7.27
C TRP A 974 9.77 -20.09 7.53
N GLU A 975 10.44 -20.65 6.51
CA GLU A 975 11.37 -21.80 6.67
C GLU A 975 12.31 -21.61 7.86
N VAL A 976 12.54 -22.69 8.61
CA VAL A 976 13.56 -22.76 9.65
C VAL A 976 14.75 -23.61 9.24
N LYS A 977 15.94 -23.17 9.63
CA LYS A 977 17.20 -23.92 9.49
C LYS A 977 18.23 -23.35 10.47
N GLY A 978 19.08 -24.20 11.05
CA GLY A 978 20.13 -23.78 11.99
C GLY A 978 20.98 -22.62 11.45
N ARG A 979 21.38 -22.67 10.17
CA ARG A 979 22.16 -21.62 9.49
C ARG A 979 21.54 -20.23 9.54
N TYR A 980 20.21 -20.12 9.53
CA TYR A 980 19.53 -18.83 9.61
C TYR A 980 19.61 -18.22 11.01
N GLY A 981 19.60 -19.07 12.04
CA GLY A 981 19.77 -18.67 13.44
C GLY A 981 21.12 -18.00 13.71
N LEU A 982 22.20 -18.46 13.05
CA LEU A 982 23.55 -17.91 13.21
C LEU A 982 23.60 -16.39 13.06
N PHE A 983 22.89 -15.88 12.05
CA PHE A 983 22.88 -14.46 11.71
C PHE A 983 22.48 -13.60 12.90
N TYR A 984 21.42 -13.99 13.60
CA TYR A 984 20.90 -13.26 14.76
C TYR A 984 21.70 -13.56 16.03
N PHE A 985 22.16 -14.80 16.19
CA PHE A 985 22.96 -15.22 17.34
C PHE A 985 24.28 -14.45 17.45
N VAL A 986 24.97 -14.24 16.33
CA VAL A 986 26.23 -13.48 16.32
C VAL A 986 25.98 -11.99 16.57
N LEU A 987 24.91 -11.42 16.01
CA LEU A 987 24.55 -10.01 16.25
C LEU A 987 24.04 -9.75 17.68
N LEU A 988 23.69 -10.80 18.43
CA LEU A 988 23.28 -10.73 19.84
C LEU A 988 24.46 -10.56 20.82
N LEU A 989 25.69 -10.92 20.40
CA LEU A 989 26.87 -10.93 21.28
C LEU A 989 27.08 -9.64 22.08
N PRO A 990 26.90 -8.41 21.53
CA PRO A 990 27.02 -7.18 22.32
C PRO A 990 26.06 -7.11 23.52
N ALA A 991 24.78 -7.47 23.31
CA ALA A 991 23.78 -7.45 24.38
C ALA A 991 24.02 -8.57 25.40
N ALA A 992 24.41 -9.76 24.94
CA ALA A 992 24.79 -10.87 25.82
C ALA A 992 25.99 -10.51 26.71
N ALA A 993 27.02 -9.88 26.14
CA ALA A 993 28.21 -9.43 26.86
C ALA A 993 27.89 -8.44 27.99
N GLU A 994 27.02 -7.45 27.72
CA GLU A 994 26.55 -6.48 28.71
C GLU A 994 25.67 -7.17 29.78
N GLY A 995 24.81 -8.11 29.39
CA GLY A 995 24.00 -8.88 30.34
C GLY A 995 24.84 -9.71 31.32
N LEU A 996 25.87 -10.40 30.82
CA LEU A 996 26.81 -11.15 31.65
C LEU A 996 27.61 -10.22 32.57
N ALA A 997 28.07 -9.07 32.06
CA ALA A 997 28.74 -8.06 32.88
C ALA A 997 27.83 -7.57 34.03
N ALA A 998 26.56 -7.27 33.71
CA ALA A 998 25.59 -6.81 34.69
C ALA A 998 25.24 -7.88 35.75
N ILE A 999 25.23 -9.17 35.39
CA ILE A 999 25.06 -10.28 36.34
C ILE A 999 26.23 -10.28 37.35
N CYS A 1000 27.47 -10.26 36.86
CA CYS A 1000 28.67 -10.23 37.71
C CYS A 1000 28.70 -9.00 38.63
N ASP A 1001 28.39 -7.81 38.10
CA ASP A 1001 28.34 -6.56 38.87
C ASP A 1001 27.31 -6.63 40.02
N LYS A 1002 26.17 -7.27 39.76
CA LYS A 1002 25.10 -7.41 40.76
C LYS A 1002 25.48 -8.42 41.84
N ALA A 1003 26.15 -9.51 41.49
CA ALA A 1003 26.70 -10.47 42.44
C ALA A 1003 27.76 -9.81 43.35
N GLU A 1004 28.71 -9.07 42.77
CA GLU A 1004 29.77 -8.37 43.51
C GLU A 1004 29.20 -7.35 44.50
N LYS A 1005 28.15 -6.61 44.12
CA LYS A 1005 27.46 -5.65 45.01
C LYS A 1005 26.68 -6.31 46.15
N ARG A 1006 26.23 -7.56 46.00
CA ARG A 1006 25.55 -8.30 47.07
C ARG A 1006 26.54 -8.81 48.11
N VAL A 1007 27.64 -9.40 47.66
CA VAL A 1007 28.72 -9.88 48.55
C VAL A 1007 29.28 -8.74 49.40
N LYS A 1008 29.59 -7.58 48.79
CA LYS A 1008 30.07 -6.37 49.50
C LYS A 1008 29.05 -5.71 50.44
N LYS A 1009 27.79 -6.15 50.42
CA LYS A 1009 26.72 -5.65 51.32
C LYS A 1009 26.45 -6.63 52.46
N GLU A 1010 26.90 -7.88 52.31
CA GLU A 1010 26.82 -8.96 53.29
C GLU A 1010 28.12 -9.08 54.10
N GLU A 1011 29.25 -8.67 53.51
CA GLU A 1011 30.49 -8.22 54.21
C GLU A 1011 30.30 -6.84 54.83
#